data_AF-A0A088F143-F1
#
_entry.id   AF-A0A088F143-F1
#
_cell.length_a   1.000
_cell.length_b   1.000
_cell.length_c   1.000
_cell.angle_alpha   90.00
_cell.angle_beta   90.00
_cell.angle_gamma   90.00
#
_symmetry.space_group_name_H-M   'P 1'
#
loop_
_entity.id
_entity.type
_entity.pdbx_description
1 polymer ?
#
loop_
_entity_poly.entity_id
_entity_poly.type
_entity_poly.pdbx_seq_one_letter_code
_entity_poly.pdbx_strand_id
1 'polypeptide(L)'
;MKQPISKLKEFFGAFKMPTANNFGDLVDSFFHKDGKIPASQVEGWTDDSAVILEPGVMELPTLENKNKSVRVLGGSAGKTYTYQGTPLVIQANHEAILFWDGIAHIWKIQDQAPLALPSGVPVLNPTGSGLPTEKATADYAVSKDYLITGQNAYNYLHDVIPPSYVDATTGDLRTNPDCSASKVYLRKPGQNVVNIQHRTGNGGLVYYSATGVKIKPIDPSGVEYPSFIAALNGIFPYPPSAVSHQFTSGFNGVTNKQNITMTDSANADASVRPELIPVTPFVSQLAQATEDNSSYINELNSLPPNERFNGKENTGNPEFFGSATEAVNAFKIDVVPDSESPVKDKIPFKRIFTTTMTPDGLGNYRTIFLSLGSNRPSQLDFSFWTKKTQFQAIFTGAFQTYLGLCAYSVNVGLLLTGGEIIATRNSVYPAEYQNAVCKLKIINQVGDWIRININYSEIVWRTAFNGTISYYFLFNTGFPNGKELYFTDFTILLNDRAVGDIIYPKSSDSLSTNVISLTGIQNNVDNLNQKFNDLANDFKKPVHLNYSGGQIYVSTSFNTTHNLVRWLTFNRENNFDKNPNINMVQEHLALKNGDPKVMSSLVKSSGDDICPVFFNGSFIGGNHGWNQAKTLTLTAHGKTFSDIGSIYTDTIINDFIILRIVDANTLWICSLNKATDGFSYTFVNPVGTLTYKENGTNTGSISGYSVETLSNLIPCISVSEKKILLDGKVEVTTAGDYYADYIDVVESYYMYDLPSILNQLKLNRPAGGYLENVLFNTLPGIEAIAKHNIVYRFADKGLTVNPVNFISLKKLNFVFHGFTQAIAMASGNMYIPKTKPVTIAGKTYDFTKIESWTNAPTGVIDIVPATWENPLSPPDRCINSNSAVNFATGFIPGLGKAIDRKDNVIEAWELNTSKKMYPRGDSIGRVMNPYESSSIVAYRSFTNPADNPAGRTSFYYLNQGSIVYLYLDYHGSIIDKISARTEWIGRKIEIVEKSNNVHILSDIVANSIEINSLATEVLYGYLVLKLS
;
A
#
# COMPACT_ATOMS: atom_id res chain seq x y z
N MET A 1 8.94 27.96 -50.62
CA MET A 1 8.72 29.33 -51.16
C MET A 1 7.74 30.06 -50.25
N LYS A 2 7.72 31.40 -50.25
CA LYS A 2 6.72 32.20 -49.50
C LYS A 2 5.65 32.73 -50.46
N GLN A 3 4.38 32.71 -50.06
CA GLN A 3 3.40 33.76 -50.37
C GLN A 3 2.51 34.03 -49.14
N PRO A 4 1.91 35.24 -49.00
CA PRO A 4 1.46 35.73 -47.69
C PRO A 4 -0.06 35.84 -47.51
N ILE A 5 -0.50 35.77 -46.25
CA ILE A 5 -1.88 36.05 -45.83
C ILE A 5 -2.10 37.57 -45.83
N SER A 6 -2.64 38.14 -46.92
CA SER A 6 -2.86 39.59 -47.02
C SER A 6 -4.15 40.02 -47.76
N LYS A 7 -5.17 39.16 -47.85
CA LYS A 7 -6.48 39.50 -48.46
C LYS A 7 -7.72 39.31 -47.56
N LEU A 8 -7.55 38.81 -46.33
CA LEU A 8 -8.68 38.57 -45.41
C LEU A 8 -9.10 39.81 -44.58
N LYS A 9 -8.41 40.95 -44.69
CA LYS A 9 -8.70 42.16 -43.89
C LYS A 9 -9.69 43.15 -44.51
N GLU A 10 -10.03 43.03 -45.80
CA GLU A 10 -10.94 43.98 -46.47
C GLU A 10 -12.42 43.58 -46.38
N PHE A 11 -12.74 42.31 -46.07
CA PHE A 11 -14.11 41.80 -46.16
C PHE A 11 -15.02 42.09 -44.95
N PHE A 12 -14.48 42.60 -43.84
CA PHE A 12 -15.20 42.84 -42.59
C PHE A 12 -15.20 44.31 -42.11
N GLY A 13 -14.79 45.25 -42.96
CA GLY A 13 -14.55 46.64 -42.57
C GLY A 13 -15.78 47.53 -42.33
N ALA A 14 -17.01 47.06 -42.59
CA ALA A 14 -18.15 47.96 -42.75
C ALA A 14 -19.55 47.41 -42.32
N PHE A 15 -19.68 46.85 -41.12
CA PHE A 15 -21.00 46.62 -40.50
C PHE A 15 -21.03 47.03 -39.02
N LYS A 16 -22.07 47.80 -38.63
CA LYS A 16 -22.46 47.95 -37.22
C LYS A 16 -23.24 46.71 -36.79
N MET A 17 -22.91 46.12 -35.65
CA MET A 17 -23.72 45.05 -35.07
C MET A 17 -25.07 45.59 -34.54
N PRO A 18 -26.18 44.86 -34.70
CA PRO A 18 -27.42 45.11 -33.96
C PRO A 18 -27.31 44.63 -32.49
N THR A 19 -28.32 44.92 -31.69
CA THR A 19 -28.38 44.56 -30.26
C THR A 19 -28.73 43.08 -30.02
N ALA A 20 -28.46 42.61 -28.79
CA ALA A 20 -28.18 41.21 -28.46
C ALA A 20 -29.33 40.17 -28.57
N ASN A 21 -30.52 40.53 -29.04
CA ASN A 21 -31.69 39.64 -29.01
C ASN A 21 -31.85 38.74 -30.26
N ASN A 22 -31.10 39.01 -31.34
CA ASN A 22 -31.28 38.32 -32.64
C ASN A 22 -30.10 37.41 -33.03
N PHE A 23 -29.32 36.93 -32.05
CA PHE A 23 -28.12 36.12 -32.34
C PHE A 23 -28.39 34.61 -32.47
N GLY A 24 -29.55 34.11 -32.03
CA GLY A 24 -29.94 32.70 -32.22
C GLY A 24 -30.26 32.39 -33.68
N ASP A 25 -31.24 33.09 -34.24
CA ASP A 25 -31.78 32.88 -35.60
C ASP A 25 -30.73 32.99 -36.73
N LEU A 26 -29.57 33.62 -36.46
CA LEU A 26 -28.49 33.78 -37.43
C LEU A 26 -27.52 32.58 -37.49
N VAL A 27 -27.51 31.71 -36.49
CA VAL A 27 -26.65 30.50 -36.47
C VAL A 27 -27.38 29.33 -37.15
N ASP A 28 -28.63 29.09 -36.78
CA ASP A 28 -29.48 28.03 -37.37
C ASP A 28 -29.74 28.24 -38.87
N SER A 29 -29.59 29.46 -39.39
CA SER A 29 -29.80 29.77 -40.80
C SER A 29 -28.56 29.65 -41.71
N PHE A 30 -27.39 29.32 -41.15
CA PHE A 30 -26.12 29.20 -41.89
C PHE A 30 -25.68 27.76 -42.21
N PHE A 31 -26.29 26.74 -41.59
CA PHE A 31 -26.10 25.32 -41.96
C PHE A 31 -27.46 24.63 -42.12
N HIS A 32 -27.70 23.98 -43.27
CA HIS A 32 -28.89 23.17 -43.59
C HIS A 32 -30.25 23.90 -43.71
N LYS A 33 -30.29 25.02 -44.46
CA LYS A 33 -31.53 25.75 -44.78
C LYS A 33 -32.58 24.97 -45.60
N ASP A 34 -32.18 23.85 -46.23
CA ASP A 34 -33.00 23.11 -47.20
C ASP A 34 -33.57 21.77 -46.67
N GLY A 35 -33.35 21.43 -45.40
CA GLY A 35 -33.96 20.24 -44.76
C GLY A 35 -33.50 18.86 -45.26
N LYS A 36 -32.42 18.81 -46.05
CA LYS A 36 -31.90 17.62 -46.76
C LYS A 36 -30.46 17.27 -46.36
N ILE A 37 -30.12 15.98 -46.42
CA ILE A 37 -28.74 15.49 -46.31
C ILE A 37 -28.03 15.67 -47.66
N PRO A 38 -26.84 16.31 -47.74
CA PRO A 38 -26.01 16.31 -48.94
C PRO A 38 -25.47 14.90 -49.24
N ALA A 39 -25.60 14.43 -50.48
CA ALA A 39 -25.12 13.09 -50.88
C ALA A 39 -23.62 12.86 -50.58
N SER A 40 -22.80 13.92 -50.67
CA SER A 40 -21.36 13.89 -50.37
C SER A 40 -21.02 13.67 -48.88
N GLN A 41 -21.99 13.79 -47.95
CA GLN A 41 -21.81 13.34 -46.56
C GLN A 41 -22.07 11.83 -46.40
N VAL A 42 -22.55 11.14 -47.44
CA VAL A 42 -22.91 9.71 -47.43
C VAL A 42 -21.95 8.85 -48.26
N GLU A 43 -21.25 9.42 -49.24
CA GLU A 43 -20.24 8.71 -50.07
C GLU A 43 -19.08 8.10 -49.25
N GLY A 44 -18.88 8.52 -48.00
CA GLY A 44 -17.89 7.94 -47.07
C GLY A 44 -18.36 6.72 -46.27
N TRP A 45 -19.61 6.27 -46.39
CA TRP A 45 -20.15 5.20 -45.54
C TRP A 45 -19.79 3.81 -46.11
N THR A 46 -18.99 3.04 -45.38
CA THR A 46 -18.71 1.62 -45.68
C THR A 46 -19.88 0.75 -45.25
N ASP A 47 -19.93 -0.49 -45.75
CA ASP A 47 -21.18 -1.28 -45.73
C ASP A 47 -21.64 -1.72 -44.31
N ASP A 48 -20.78 -1.59 -43.30
CA ASP A 48 -21.08 -1.85 -41.87
C ASP A 48 -21.09 -0.57 -40.98
N SER A 49 -20.89 0.63 -41.52
CA SER A 49 -20.72 1.85 -40.70
C SER A 49 -22.05 2.44 -40.22
N ALA A 50 -22.44 2.18 -38.96
CA ALA A 50 -23.63 2.76 -38.34
C ALA A 50 -23.45 4.25 -37.99
N VAL A 51 -24.00 5.15 -38.82
CA VAL A 51 -24.02 6.61 -38.60
C VAL A 51 -25.31 7.03 -37.91
N ILE A 52 -25.20 7.79 -36.82
CA ILE A 52 -26.34 8.41 -36.10
C ILE A 52 -26.56 9.82 -36.66
N LEU A 53 -27.79 10.12 -37.09
CA LEU A 53 -28.16 11.43 -37.64
C LEU A 53 -28.74 12.36 -36.55
N GLU A 54 -28.29 13.61 -36.51
CA GLU A 54 -28.67 14.59 -35.50
C GLU A 54 -30.12 15.14 -35.62
N PRO A 55 -30.65 15.81 -34.58
CA PRO A 55 -32.05 16.26 -34.53
C PRO A 55 -32.32 17.47 -35.43
N GLY A 56 -32.86 17.23 -36.62
CA GLY A 56 -33.45 18.29 -37.47
C GLY A 56 -33.82 17.84 -38.87
N VAL A 57 -33.01 16.95 -39.47
CA VAL A 57 -33.23 16.48 -40.85
C VAL A 57 -34.33 15.42 -40.91
N MET A 58 -35.20 15.52 -41.92
CA MET A 58 -36.28 14.55 -42.21
C MET A 58 -36.30 14.04 -43.66
N GLU A 59 -35.79 14.78 -44.67
CA GLU A 59 -35.75 14.27 -46.05
C GLU A 59 -34.44 13.51 -46.33
N LEU A 60 -34.57 12.25 -46.74
CA LEU A 60 -33.47 11.35 -47.08
C LEU A 60 -32.97 11.59 -48.52
N PRO A 61 -31.66 11.42 -48.77
CA PRO A 61 -31.08 11.58 -50.10
C PRO A 61 -31.30 10.34 -50.98
N THR A 62 -31.28 10.53 -52.30
CA THR A 62 -30.99 9.44 -53.26
C THR A 62 -29.51 9.12 -53.17
N LEU A 63 -29.15 7.83 -53.06
CA LEU A 63 -27.77 7.37 -53.03
C LEU A 63 -27.39 6.63 -54.33
N GLU A 64 -26.14 6.16 -54.40
CA GLU A 64 -25.62 5.42 -55.55
C GLU A 64 -26.24 4.03 -55.75
N ASN A 65 -25.85 3.34 -56.83
CA ASN A 65 -26.34 2.01 -57.22
C ASN A 65 -25.78 0.86 -56.35
N LYS A 66 -25.60 1.08 -55.05
CA LYS A 66 -25.18 0.08 -54.06
C LYS A 66 -26.14 0.09 -52.88
N ASN A 67 -26.37 -1.06 -52.26
CA ASN A 67 -27.18 -1.12 -51.05
C ASN A 67 -26.45 -0.47 -49.86
N LYS A 68 -27.16 0.25 -49.00
CA LYS A 68 -26.62 0.92 -47.80
C LYS A 68 -27.61 0.85 -46.64
N SER A 69 -27.11 0.84 -45.41
CA SER A 69 -27.94 0.88 -44.20
C SER A 69 -27.55 2.05 -43.30
N VAL A 70 -28.53 2.65 -42.62
CA VAL A 70 -28.33 3.72 -41.62
C VAL A 70 -29.22 3.48 -40.41
N ARG A 71 -28.69 3.72 -39.21
CA ARG A 71 -29.44 3.57 -37.95
C ARG A 71 -30.03 4.92 -37.54
N VAL A 72 -31.33 4.95 -37.29
CA VAL A 72 -32.09 6.15 -36.91
C VAL A 72 -32.87 5.93 -35.62
N LEU A 73 -33.15 7.02 -34.90
CA LEU A 73 -33.90 7.01 -33.65
C LEU A 73 -35.24 7.72 -33.83
N GLY A 74 -36.33 7.10 -33.37
CA GLY A 74 -37.66 7.72 -33.35
C GLY A 74 -37.80 8.82 -32.28
N GLY A 75 -36.94 8.84 -31.27
CA GLY A 75 -37.06 9.77 -30.13
C GLY A 75 -38.35 9.54 -29.32
N SER A 76 -38.65 10.44 -28.37
CA SER A 76 -39.76 10.26 -27.43
C SER A 76 -41.16 10.40 -28.05
N ALA A 77 -41.30 11.03 -29.22
CA ALA A 77 -42.57 11.25 -29.92
C ALA A 77 -42.76 10.37 -31.17
N GLY A 78 -41.73 9.66 -31.61
CA GLY A 78 -41.66 9.08 -32.96
C GLY A 78 -41.18 10.10 -33.98
N LYS A 79 -40.65 9.62 -35.11
CA LYS A 79 -40.05 10.47 -36.14
C LYS A 79 -40.31 9.92 -37.54
N THR A 80 -40.83 10.77 -38.42
CA THR A 80 -41.05 10.43 -39.83
C THR A 80 -39.89 10.94 -40.66
N TYR A 81 -39.20 10.02 -41.34
CA TYR A 81 -38.29 10.35 -42.43
C TYR A 81 -39.10 10.31 -43.75
N THR A 82 -38.70 11.06 -44.76
CA THR A 82 -39.34 11.05 -46.08
C THR A 82 -38.33 10.83 -47.18
N TYR A 83 -38.71 10.09 -48.22
CA TYR A 83 -37.93 9.96 -49.45
C TYR A 83 -38.85 10.11 -50.66
N GLN A 84 -38.60 11.12 -51.51
CA GLN A 84 -39.45 11.46 -52.66
C GLN A 84 -40.96 11.55 -52.29
N GLY A 85 -41.26 12.09 -51.10
CA GLY A 85 -42.62 12.19 -50.56
C GLY A 85 -43.17 10.93 -49.87
N THR A 86 -42.51 9.77 -50.00
CA THR A 86 -42.90 8.54 -49.31
C THR A 86 -42.42 8.57 -47.84
N PRO A 87 -43.31 8.39 -46.84
CA PRO A 87 -42.95 8.43 -45.43
C PRO A 87 -42.43 7.09 -44.90
N LEU A 88 -41.42 7.17 -44.04
CA LEU A 88 -40.81 6.07 -43.28
C LEU A 88 -40.90 6.44 -41.79
N VAL A 89 -41.93 5.93 -41.12
CA VAL A 89 -42.32 6.34 -39.77
C VAL A 89 -41.66 5.43 -38.73
N ILE A 90 -40.74 5.98 -37.94
CA ILE A 90 -40.14 5.28 -36.80
C ILE A 90 -40.96 5.60 -35.54
N GLN A 91 -41.37 4.57 -34.80
CA GLN A 91 -42.24 4.75 -33.63
C GLN A 91 -41.50 5.42 -32.46
N ALA A 92 -42.28 6.00 -31.53
CA ALA A 92 -41.75 6.55 -30.29
C ALA A 92 -40.94 5.50 -29.51
N ASN A 93 -39.79 5.92 -28.99
CA ASN A 93 -38.83 5.10 -28.24
C ASN A 93 -38.36 3.83 -28.99
N HIS A 94 -38.29 3.87 -30.32
CA HIS A 94 -37.68 2.81 -31.13
C HIS A 94 -36.40 3.29 -31.81
N GLU A 95 -35.49 2.36 -32.06
CA GLU A 95 -34.46 2.49 -33.10
C GLU A 95 -34.87 1.70 -34.34
N ALA A 96 -34.40 2.14 -35.50
CA ALA A 96 -34.65 1.46 -36.76
C ALA A 96 -33.41 1.47 -37.65
N ILE A 97 -33.30 0.44 -38.49
CA ILE A 97 -32.36 0.38 -39.60
C ILE A 97 -33.14 0.71 -40.87
N LEU A 98 -32.84 1.87 -41.46
CA LEU A 98 -33.28 2.22 -42.81
C LEU A 98 -32.28 1.65 -43.81
N PHE A 99 -32.78 0.97 -44.83
CA PHE A 99 -32.01 0.38 -45.91
C PHE A 99 -32.33 1.06 -47.23
N TRP A 100 -31.29 1.49 -47.93
CA TRP A 100 -31.33 1.96 -49.31
C TRP A 100 -31.14 0.77 -50.25
N ASP A 101 -32.10 0.58 -51.14
CA ASP A 101 -32.04 -0.40 -52.21
C ASP A 101 -31.40 0.24 -53.45
N GLY A 102 -30.13 -0.10 -53.72
CA GLY A 102 -29.35 0.50 -54.80
C GLY A 102 -29.78 0.06 -56.21
N ILE A 103 -30.68 -0.92 -56.33
CA ILE A 103 -31.24 -1.39 -57.60
C ILE A 103 -32.62 -0.77 -57.85
N ALA A 104 -33.45 -0.68 -56.80
CA ALA A 104 -34.79 -0.10 -56.89
C ALA A 104 -34.85 1.42 -56.59
N HIS A 105 -33.74 2.03 -56.15
CA HIS A 105 -33.60 3.45 -55.77
C HIS A 105 -34.63 3.94 -54.74
N ILE A 106 -34.92 3.10 -53.74
CA ILE A 106 -35.86 3.38 -52.65
C ILE A 106 -35.24 3.13 -51.27
N TRP A 107 -35.68 3.92 -50.28
CA TRP A 107 -35.47 3.62 -48.86
C TRP A 107 -36.62 2.78 -48.29
N LYS A 108 -36.31 1.81 -47.43
CA LYS A 108 -37.26 0.98 -46.69
C LYS A 108 -36.79 0.77 -45.25
N ILE A 109 -37.71 0.61 -44.30
CA ILE A 109 -37.37 0.12 -42.96
C ILE A 109 -37.01 -1.37 -43.10
N GLN A 110 -35.79 -1.74 -42.74
CA GLN A 110 -35.32 -3.13 -42.76
C GLN A 110 -35.61 -3.82 -41.43
N ASP A 111 -35.40 -3.11 -40.33
CA ASP A 111 -35.66 -3.57 -38.96
C ASP A 111 -36.04 -2.36 -38.08
N GLN A 112 -36.84 -2.60 -37.04
CA GLN A 112 -37.22 -1.60 -36.04
C GLN A 112 -37.50 -2.28 -34.70
N ALA A 113 -36.70 -1.95 -33.70
CA ALA A 113 -36.79 -2.50 -32.36
C ALA A 113 -37.12 -1.41 -31.33
N PRO A 114 -37.87 -1.71 -30.25
CA PRO A 114 -37.95 -0.81 -29.10
C PRO A 114 -36.55 -0.56 -28.55
N LEU A 115 -36.22 0.70 -28.25
CA LEU A 115 -35.01 1.01 -27.50
C LEU A 115 -35.10 0.29 -26.15
N ALA A 116 -34.05 -0.45 -25.81
CA ALA A 116 -33.96 -1.13 -24.52
C ALA A 116 -34.02 -0.10 -23.39
N LEU A 117 -35.17 -0.01 -22.72
CA LEU A 117 -35.40 0.93 -21.62
C LEU A 117 -34.35 0.68 -20.53
N PRO A 118 -33.52 1.68 -20.16
CA PRO A 118 -32.65 1.57 -19.02
C PRO A 118 -33.49 1.39 -17.76
N SER A 119 -33.35 0.23 -17.11
CA SER A 119 -34.07 -0.10 -15.87
C SER A 119 -33.58 0.78 -14.71
N GLY A 120 -34.09 2.00 -14.62
CA GLY A 120 -33.71 2.95 -13.55
C GLY A 120 -33.94 4.44 -13.79
N VAL A 121 -34.41 4.91 -14.95
CA VAL A 121 -34.52 6.36 -15.24
C VAL A 121 -35.96 6.89 -15.06
N PRO A 122 -36.25 7.74 -14.05
CA PRO A 122 -37.48 8.51 -13.99
C PRO A 122 -37.47 9.67 -15.00
N VAL A 123 -38.63 10.01 -15.56
CA VAL A 123 -38.76 11.20 -16.42
C VAL A 123 -38.72 12.46 -15.56
N LEU A 124 -37.74 13.34 -15.81
CA LEU A 124 -37.66 14.66 -15.19
C LEU A 124 -38.81 15.56 -15.68
N ASN A 125 -39.57 16.11 -14.75
CA ASN A 125 -40.57 17.15 -15.03
C ASN A 125 -39.86 18.51 -15.21
N PRO A 126 -40.02 19.24 -16.34
CA PRO A 126 -39.30 20.50 -16.59
C PRO A 126 -39.60 21.65 -15.62
N THR A 127 -40.63 21.56 -14.76
CA THR A 127 -41.13 22.68 -13.93
C THR A 127 -40.57 22.73 -12.50
N GLY A 128 -39.43 22.10 -12.23
CA GLY A 128 -38.60 22.39 -11.04
C GLY A 128 -39.23 22.10 -9.67
N SER A 129 -40.31 21.33 -9.62
CA SER A 129 -41.01 20.96 -8.39
C SER A 129 -41.42 19.49 -8.43
N GLY A 130 -40.79 18.69 -7.56
CA GLY A 130 -41.01 17.26 -7.47
C GLY A 130 -40.22 16.66 -6.32
N LEU A 131 -40.92 16.15 -5.30
CA LEU A 131 -40.31 15.31 -4.26
C LEU A 131 -39.89 13.97 -4.88
N PRO A 132 -38.79 13.33 -4.41
CA PRO A 132 -38.44 11.99 -4.86
C PRO A 132 -39.56 11.01 -4.49
N THR A 133 -39.90 10.11 -5.41
CA THR A 133 -40.93 9.08 -5.18
C THR A 133 -40.41 7.96 -4.27
N GLU A 134 -41.33 7.31 -3.56
CA GLU A 134 -41.03 6.33 -2.48
C GLU A 134 -40.06 5.20 -2.89
N LYS A 135 -39.98 4.88 -4.19
CA LYS A 135 -39.05 3.88 -4.71
C LYS A 135 -37.58 4.24 -4.48
N ALA A 136 -37.22 5.53 -4.56
CA ALA A 136 -35.85 5.99 -4.30
C ALA A 136 -35.40 5.70 -2.86
N THR A 137 -36.34 5.63 -1.90
CA THR A 137 -36.08 5.32 -0.50
C THR A 137 -35.76 3.83 -0.28
N ALA A 138 -36.32 2.94 -1.11
CA ALA A 138 -36.11 1.49 -1.00
C ALA A 138 -34.70 1.08 -1.47
N ASP A 139 -34.30 1.52 -2.66
CA ASP A 139 -32.98 1.20 -3.23
C ASP A 139 -31.83 1.83 -2.39
N TYR A 140 -32.09 2.95 -1.70
CA TYR A 140 -31.13 3.58 -0.79
C TYR A 140 -30.77 2.73 0.43
N ALA A 141 -31.69 1.89 0.92
CA ALA A 141 -31.48 1.08 2.12
C ALA A 141 -30.36 0.03 1.97
N VAL A 142 -30.17 -0.49 0.76
CA VAL A 142 -29.18 -1.53 0.44
C VAL A 142 -27.74 -0.98 0.43
N SER A 143 -27.56 0.34 0.37
CA SER A 143 -26.23 0.98 0.30
C SER A 143 -25.47 1.02 1.64
N LYS A 144 -26.11 0.67 2.77
CA LYS A 144 -25.52 0.80 4.11
C LYS A 144 -24.29 -0.08 4.37
N ASP A 145 -24.26 -1.30 3.81
CA ASP A 145 -23.37 -2.36 4.30
C ASP A 145 -21.91 -2.28 3.78
N TYR A 146 -21.62 -1.42 2.80
CA TYR A 146 -20.31 -1.40 2.11
C TYR A 146 -19.43 -0.18 2.41
N LEU A 147 -19.91 0.81 3.16
CA LEU A 147 -19.20 2.08 3.34
C LEU A 147 -18.16 2.10 4.47
N ILE A 148 -18.25 1.22 5.48
CA ILE A 148 -17.31 1.14 6.61
C ILE A 148 -16.89 -0.30 6.90
N THR A 149 -15.97 -0.83 6.09
CA THR A 149 -15.23 -2.07 6.41
C THR A 149 -14.16 -1.78 7.46
N GLY A 150 -14.56 -1.70 8.75
CA GLY A 150 -13.59 -1.46 9.84
C GLY A 150 -14.08 -1.21 11.27
N GLN A 151 -15.39 -1.21 11.58
CA GLN A 151 -15.85 -1.03 12.97
C GLN A 151 -16.83 -2.12 13.45
N ASN A 152 -16.32 -2.98 14.35
CA ASN A 152 -17.16 -3.71 15.30
C ASN A 152 -17.56 -2.78 16.45
N ALA A 153 -18.72 -2.13 16.34
CA ALA A 153 -19.36 -1.40 17.44
C ALA A 153 -20.74 -2.01 17.70
N TYR A 154 -20.88 -2.76 18.79
CA TYR A 154 -22.17 -3.28 19.21
C TYR A 154 -23.11 -2.14 19.61
N ASN A 155 -24.28 -2.09 18.99
CA ASN A 155 -25.49 -1.53 19.60
C ASN A 155 -26.71 -2.29 19.08
N TYR A 156 -27.58 -2.69 20.00
CA TYR A 156 -28.81 -3.42 19.69
C TYR A 156 -29.89 -2.46 19.16
N LEU A 157 -30.60 -2.87 18.12
CA LEU A 157 -32.03 -3.20 18.20
C LEU A 157 -32.46 -3.99 16.94
N HIS A 158 -33.58 -4.70 17.07
CA HIS A 158 -34.14 -5.64 16.08
C HIS A 158 -34.71 -4.87 14.85
N ASP A 159 -34.82 -5.43 13.64
CA ASP A 159 -35.58 -6.64 13.32
C ASP A 159 -34.90 -7.73 12.45
N VAL A 160 -35.58 -8.88 12.39
CA VAL A 160 -35.05 -10.20 12.04
C VAL A 160 -35.08 -10.50 10.52
N ILE A 161 -33.96 -11.02 10.01
CA ILE A 161 -33.98 -11.99 8.90
C ILE A 161 -33.71 -13.39 9.49
N PRO A 162 -34.48 -14.45 9.15
CA PRO A 162 -34.26 -15.78 9.70
C PRO A 162 -32.89 -16.40 9.33
N PRO A 163 -32.39 -17.37 10.11
CA PRO A 163 -31.16 -18.10 9.80
C PRO A 163 -31.09 -18.68 8.38
N SER A 164 -29.87 -18.92 7.90
CA SER A 164 -29.56 -19.24 6.49
C SER A 164 -28.39 -20.22 6.36
N TYR A 165 -28.26 -20.83 5.18
CA TYR A 165 -27.35 -21.94 4.88
C TYR A 165 -27.08 -22.04 3.39
N VAL A 166 -26.12 -22.89 2.99
CA VAL A 166 -25.89 -23.26 1.57
C VAL A 166 -26.52 -24.63 1.27
N ASP A 167 -27.38 -24.67 0.26
CA ASP A 167 -27.84 -25.89 -0.41
C ASP A 167 -26.64 -26.52 -1.14
N ALA A 168 -26.15 -27.65 -0.64
CA ALA A 168 -25.00 -28.34 -1.22
C ALA A 168 -25.34 -29.17 -2.48
N THR A 169 -26.54 -29.00 -3.07
CA THR A 169 -26.95 -29.61 -4.35
C THR A 169 -26.62 -28.68 -5.51
N THR A 170 -26.76 -27.36 -5.30
CA THR A 170 -26.54 -26.31 -6.30
C THR A 170 -25.39 -25.37 -5.94
N GLY A 171 -25.13 -25.17 -4.64
CA GLY A 171 -24.20 -24.17 -4.11
C GLY A 171 -24.87 -22.88 -3.64
N ASP A 172 -26.20 -22.77 -3.72
CA ASP A 172 -26.94 -21.53 -3.44
C ASP A 172 -27.21 -21.30 -1.94
N LEU A 173 -27.23 -20.03 -1.52
CA LEU A 173 -27.66 -19.63 -0.18
C LEU A 173 -29.19 -19.59 -0.09
N ARG A 174 -29.76 -20.16 0.98
CA ARG A 174 -31.21 -20.22 1.25
C ARG A 174 -31.50 -19.94 2.73
N THR A 175 -32.74 -19.56 3.05
CA THR A 175 -33.24 -19.22 4.40
C THR A 175 -34.06 -20.34 5.03
N ASN A 176 -33.96 -20.53 6.36
CA ASN A 176 -34.80 -21.42 7.18
C ASN A 176 -34.69 -21.02 8.68
N PRO A 177 -35.81 -20.82 9.41
CA PRO A 177 -35.81 -20.38 10.81
C PRO A 177 -35.14 -21.33 11.84
N ASP A 178 -34.90 -22.61 11.54
CA ASP A 178 -34.38 -23.57 12.53
C ASP A 178 -32.82 -23.60 12.66
N CYS A 179 -32.09 -22.75 11.93
CA CYS A 179 -30.85 -23.21 11.30
C CYS A 179 -29.56 -22.48 11.71
N SER A 180 -28.98 -22.90 12.82
CA SER A 180 -27.81 -22.30 13.47
C SER A 180 -26.44 -22.59 12.83
N ALA A 181 -25.46 -21.73 13.14
CA ALA A 181 -24.04 -21.94 12.81
C ALA A 181 -23.40 -23.07 13.65
N SER A 182 -22.40 -23.74 13.08
CA SER A 182 -21.73 -24.90 13.70
C SER A 182 -20.58 -24.50 14.63
N LYS A 183 -20.47 -25.19 15.78
CA LYS A 183 -19.61 -24.80 16.92
C LYS A 183 -18.10 -25.00 16.69
N VAL A 184 -17.32 -24.19 17.38
CA VAL A 184 -15.88 -24.35 17.63
C VAL A 184 -15.69 -24.91 19.05
N TYR A 185 -14.76 -25.85 19.25
CA TYR A 185 -14.52 -26.50 20.55
C TYR A 185 -13.10 -26.27 21.08
N LEU A 186 -12.95 -26.18 22.41
CA LEU A 186 -11.67 -26.03 23.11
C LEU A 186 -11.08 -27.39 23.54
N ARG A 187 -9.76 -27.52 23.50
CA ARG A 187 -9.00 -28.74 23.84
C ARG A 187 -9.12 -29.12 25.32
N LYS A 188 -9.33 -30.42 25.59
CA LYS A 188 -9.10 -31.04 26.91
C LYS A 188 -7.64 -31.49 27.05
N PRO A 189 -7.01 -31.36 28.24
CA PRO A 189 -5.69 -31.93 28.48
C PRO A 189 -5.65 -33.44 28.21
N GLY A 190 -4.55 -33.93 27.62
CA GLY A 190 -4.30 -35.37 27.43
C GLY A 190 -4.79 -36.00 26.12
N GLN A 191 -5.44 -35.25 25.21
CA GLN A 191 -5.85 -35.75 23.88
C GLN A 191 -5.05 -35.09 22.73
N ASN A 192 -4.64 -35.94 21.78
CA ASN A 192 -3.81 -35.62 20.61
C ASN A 192 -4.32 -36.27 19.28
N VAL A 193 -5.52 -36.89 19.25
CA VAL A 193 -6.14 -37.60 18.09
C VAL A 193 -7.67 -37.57 18.18
N VAL A 194 -8.43 -37.77 17.08
CA VAL A 194 -9.90 -37.52 17.04
C VAL A 194 -10.70 -38.36 15.96
N ASN A 195 -12.03 -38.14 15.70
CA ASN A 195 -13.16 -39.14 15.46
C ASN A 195 -14.24 -39.20 14.27
N ILE A 196 -14.20 -38.61 13.04
CA ILE A 196 -15.28 -38.53 11.98
C ILE A 196 -15.47 -39.89 11.32
N GLN A 197 -16.73 -40.22 11.12
CA GLN A 197 -17.14 -41.15 10.07
C GLN A 197 -18.31 -40.51 9.29
N HIS A 198 -18.60 -41.02 8.09
CA HIS A 198 -19.80 -40.70 7.31
C HIS A 198 -19.98 -39.23 6.85
N ARG A 199 -18.89 -38.51 6.56
CA ARG A 199 -19.00 -37.15 5.99
C ARG A 199 -19.31 -37.18 4.48
N THR A 200 -20.46 -36.64 4.07
CA THR A 200 -20.97 -36.67 2.67
C THR A 200 -21.23 -35.29 2.05
N GLY A 201 -20.55 -34.23 2.50
CA GLY A 201 -20.77 -32.85 2.00
C GLY A 201 -19.62 -31.87 2.24
N ASN A 202 -19.59 -30.80 1.44
CA ASN A 202 -18.41 -29.92 1.20
C ASN A 202 -17.87 -29.09 2.40
N GLY A 203 -18.48 -29.13 3.58
CA GLY A 203 -18.06 -28.29 4.72
C GLY A 203 -16.77 -28.74 5.43
N GLY A 204 -15.63 -28.09 5.16
CA GLY A 204 -14.31 -28.48 5.67
C GLY A 204 -14.16 -28.65 7.20
N LEU A 205 -13.23 -29.54 7.58
CA LEU A 205 -12.58 -29.61 8.90
C LEU A 205 -11.49 -28.55 8.99
N VAL A 206 -11.35 -27.90 10.13
CA VAL A 206 -10.26 -26.93 10.38
C VAL A 206 -9.76 -27.03 11.81
N TYR A 207 -8.44 -27.20 12.01
CA TYR A 207 -7.79 -27.05 13.32
C TYR A 207 -7.33 -25.61 13.55
N TYR A 208 -7.19 -25.23 14.81
CA TYR A 208 -6.91 -23.86 15.23
C TYR A 208 -5.80 -23.79 16.28
N SER A 209 -4.84 -22.90 16.07
CA SER A 209 -3.73 -22.61 17.00
C SER A 209 -4.21 -21.94 18.29
N ALA A 210 -3.32 -21.83 19.28
CA ALA A 210 -3.52 -20.98 20.46
C ALA A 210 -3.87 -19.51 20.14
N THR A 211 -3.54 -19.04 18.94
CA THR A 211 -3.79 -17.68 18.42
C THR A 211 -4.98 -17.59 17.46
N GLY A 212 -5.77 -18.66 17.29
CA GLY A 212 -6.93 -18.67 16.39
C GLY A 212 -6.57 -18.73 14.89
N VAL A 213 -5.32 -19.04 14.54
CA VAL A 213 -4.91 -19.28 13.15
C VAL A 213 -5.37 -20.67 12.72
N LYS A 214 -6.01 -20.74 11.55
CA LYS A 214 -6.36 -22.00 10.89
C LYS A 214 -5.06 -22.76 10.53
N ILE A 215 -4.82 -23.87 11.21
CA ILE A 215 -3.67 -24.75 10.99
C ILE A 215 -4.15 -26.05 10.37
N LYS A 216 -3.31 -26.61 9.51
CA LYS A 216 -3.65 -27.77 8.69
C LYS A 216 -3.69 -29.02 9.57
N PRO A 217 -4.53 -30.01 9.24
CA PRO A 217 -4.36 -31.35 9.78
C PRO A 217 -2.95 -31.88 9.54
N ILE A 218 -2.40 -32.68 10.45
CA ILE A 218 -1.22 -33.50 10.17
C ILE A 218 -1.64 -34.95 9.99
N ASP A 219 -0.99 -35.66 9.09
CA ASP A 219 -1.17 -37.09 8.91
C ASP A 219 -0.49 -37.90 10.06
N PRO A 220 -0.76 -39.21 10.22
CA PRO A 220 -0.08 -40.09 11.19
C PRO A 220 1.43 -40.27 10.95
N SER A 221 1.94 -39.86 9.79
CA SER A 221 3.39 -39.72 9.52
C SER A 221 3.96 -38.41 10.12
N GLY A 222 3.10 -37.45 10.48
CA GLY A 222 3.44 -36.16 11.08
C GLY A 222 3.43 -34.97 10.10
N VAL A 223 2.97 -35.15 8.86
CA VAL A 223 3.09 -34.16 7.77
C VAL A 223 1.78 -33.39 7.56
N GLU A 224 1.85 -32.06 7.39
CA GLU A 224 0.65 -31.22 7.19
C GLU A 224 -0.04 -31.48 5.83
N TYR A 225 -1.37 -31.66 5.85
CA TYR A 225 -2.20 -31.74 4.65
C TYR A 225 -2.17 -30.43 3.86
N PRO A 226 -2.01 -30.46 2.53
CA PRO A 226 -1.74 -29.25 1.75
C PRO A 226 -2.88 -28.22 1.80
N SER A 227 -4.14 -28.63 1.99
CA SER A 227 -5.33 -27.76 2.06
C SER A 227 -6.36 -28.26 3.10
N PHE A 228 -7.40 -27.45 3.35
CA PHE A 228 -8.48 -27.75 4.30
C PHE A 228 -9.61 -28.52 3.59
N ILE A 229 -9.50 -29.86 3.50
CA ILE A 229 -10.21 -30.68 2.51
C ILE A 229 -11.73 -30.86 2.76
N ALA A 230 -12.48 -30.91 1.65
CA ALA A 230 -13.94 -30.98 1.57
C ALA A 230 -14.55 -32.39 1.76
N ALA A 231 -13.77 -33.41 2.14
CA ALA A 231 -14.22 -34.71 2.67
C ALA A 231 -13.04 -35.43 3.35
N LEU A 232 -13.22 -35.97 4.56
CA LEU A 232 -12.19 -36.69 5.36
C LEU A 232 -12.88 -37.69 6.32
N ASN A 233 -12.31 -38.89 6.53
CA ASN A 233 -12.75 -39.94 7.48
C ASN A 233 -11.50 -40.78 7.90
N GLY A 234 -11.23 -41.13 9.19
CA GLY A 234 -9.98 -41.88 9.56
C GLY A 234 -9.42 -41.98 11.03
N ILE A 235 -8.09 -41.74 11.24
CA ILE A 235 -7.15 -41.63 12.44
C ILE A 235 -5.77 -41.00 11.98
N PHE A 236 -5.06 -40.02 12.61
CA PHE A 236 -4.99 -38.55 12.28
C PHE A 236 -4.60 -37.57 13.42
N PRO A 237 -3.33 -37.36 13.77
CA PRO A 237 -2.99 -36.52 14.91
C PRO A 237 -3.39 -35.03 14.84
N TYR A 238 -3.61 -34.49 16.03
CA TYR A 238 -3.82 -33.09 16.35
C TYR A 238 -2.46 -32.35 16.27
N PRO A 239 -2.31 -31.27 15.48
CA PRO A 239 -1.04 -30.54 15.41
C PRO A 239 -0.60 -30.02 16.80
N PRO A 240 0.68 -30.13 17.20
CA PRO A 240 1.12 -29.77 18.55
C PRO A 240 0.86 -28.30 18.97
N SER A 241 0.71 -27.39 17.99
CA SER A 241 0.38 -25.97 18.18
C SER A 241 -1.12 -25.68 18.37
N ALA A 242 -1.98 -26.69 18.25
CA ALA A 242 -3.44 -26.56 18.22
C ALA A 242 -4.11 -26.58 19.61
N VAL A 243 -5.14 -25.74 19.78
CA VAL A 243 -5.98 -25.69 21.00
C VAL A 243 -7.47 -25.82 20.72
N SER A 244 -7.91 -25.75 19.46
CA SER A 244 -9.33 -25.82 19.08
C SER A 244 -9.52 -26.34 17.65
N HIS A 245 -10.76 -26.61 17.27
CA HIS A 245 -11.14 -27.05 15.92
C HIS A 245 -12.58 -26.65 15.57
N GLN A 246 -12.93 -26.69 14.29
CA GLN A 246 -14.24 -26.36 13.73
C GLN A 246 -14.72 -27.40 12.72
N PHE A 247 -16.04 -27.65 12.73
CA PHE A 247 -16.74 -28.40 11.69
C PHE A 247 -17.66 -27.48 10.92
N THR A 248 -17.64 -27.61 9.60
CA THR A 248 -18.66 -27.03 8.72
C THR A 248 -19.52 -28.19 8.18
N SER A 249 -20.83 -28.01 8.04
CA SER A 249 -21.70 -29.06 7.52
C SER A 249 -22.75 -28.48 6.56
N GLY A 250 -22.54 -28.66 5.25
CA GLY A 250 -23.53 -28.33 4.23
C GLY A 250 -24.56 -29.46 4.07
N PHE A 251 -25.82 -29.11 3.73
CA PHE A 251 -26.94 -30.05 3.79
C PHE A 251 -27.85 -30.03 2.56
N ASN A 252 -28.09 -31.22 2.02
CA ASN A 252 -29.11 -31.54 1.02
C ASN A 252 -30.15 -32.46 1.67
N GLY A 253 -31.45 -32.26 1.53
CA GLY A 253 -32.17 -31.09 1.02
C GLY A 253 -33.35 -30.80 1.95
N VAL A 254 -33.60 -29.58 2.41
CA VAL A 254 -32.85 -28.34 2.19
C VAL A 254 -32.75 -27.64 3.55
N THR A 255 -31.52 -27.39 4.00
CA THR A 255 -31.05 -26.97 5.35
C THR A 255 -30.64 -28.06 6.34
N ASN A 256 -29.61 -27.70 7.15
CA ASN A 256 -29.12 -28.25 8.40
C ASN A 256 -29.85 -29.47 9.00
N LYS A 257 -29.12 -30.58 9.17
CA LYS A 257 -29.23 -31.42 10.37
C LYS A 257 -27.93 -32.18 10.65
N GLN A 258 -27.00 -31.47 11.31
CA GLN A 258 -25.68 -31.97 11.73
C GLN A 258 -25.71 -33.43 12.21
N ASN A 259 -24.67 -34.17 11.85
CA ASN A 259 -24.04 -35.06 12.81
C ASN A 259 -22.53 -34.84 12.75
N ILE A 260 -21.92 -34.62 13.92
CA ILE A 260 -20.48 -34.50 14.09
C ILE A 260 -20.02 -35.74 14.85
N THR A 261 -19.29 -36.58 14.16
CA THR A 261 -18.07 -37.16 14.74
C THR A 261 -16.89 -36.40 14.09
N MET A 262 -15.61 -36.66 14.40
CA MET A 262 -14.55 -35.61 14.48
C MET A 262 -13.07 -35.87 13.91
N THR A 263 -12.71 -36.37 12.68
CA THR A 263 -11.39 -37.02 12.24
C THR A 263 -10.47 -36.19 11.29
N ASP A 264 -9.24 -36.56 10.81
CA ASP A 264 -8.43 -37.83 10.64
C ASP A 264 -8.68 -38.61 9.27
N SER A 265 -7.86 -39.43 8.51
CA SER A 265 -6.58 -40.24 8.54
C SER A 265 -5.58 -40.11 7.36
N ALA A 266 -4.32 -40.63 7.49
CA ALA A 266 -3.50 -41.06 6.33
C ALA A 266 -3.99 -42.37 5.70
N ASN A 267 -4.44 -42.28 4.46
CA ASN A 267 -3.60 -42.55 3.29
C ASN A 267 -4.33 -41.90 2.10
N ALA A 268 -3.74 -40.88 1.48
CA ALA A 268 -4.39 -40.14 0.40
C ALA A 268 -3.75 -40.49 -0.94
N ASP A 269 -4.53 -41.08 -1.84
CA ASP A 269 -4.11 -41.46 -3.19
C ASP A 269 -4.33 -40.30 -4.20
N ALA A 270 -3.67 -40.38 -5.36
CA ALA A 270 -3.32 -39.21 -6.18
C ALA A 270 -4.38 -38.78 -7.20
N SER A 271 -4.78 -37.50 -7.18
CA SER A 271 -5.43 -36.83 -8.33
C SER A 271 -5.44 -35.27 -8.27
N VAL A 272 -4.27 -34.63 -8.39
CA VAL A 272 -4.17 -33.17 -8.69
C VAL A 272 -3.15 -32.97 -9.82
N ARG A 273 -3.37 -31.96 -10.69
CA ARG A 273 -2.61 -31.74 -11.92
C ARG A 273 -1.29 -30.96 -11.73
N PRO A 274 -0.32 -31.04 -12.66
CA PRO A 274 1.05 -30.51 -12.46
C PRO A 274 1.21 -28.98 -12.58
N GLU A 275 0.13 -28.24 -12.82
CA GLU A 275 0.15 -26.88 -13.40
C GLU A 275 0.46 -25.75 -12.40
N LEU A 276 0.85 -26.06 -11.15
CA LEU A 276 1.09 -25.09 -10.07
C LEU A 276 2.48 -25.23 -9.40
N ILE A 277 3.52 -25.52 -10.19
CA ILE A 277 4.93 -25.51 -9.73
C ILE A 277 5.65 -24.27 -10.32
N PRO A 278 6.25 -23.39 -9.50
CA PRO A 278 7.03 -22.25 -10.00
C PRO A 278 8.29 -22.68 -10.77
N VAL A 279 8.55 -22.03 -11.91
CA VAL A 279 9.71 -22.33 -12.76
C VAL A 279 10.90 -21.42 -12.40
N THR A 280 12.00 -22.01 -11.92
CA THR A 280 13.28 -21.31 -11.74
C THR A 280 14.13 -21.39 -13.03
N PRO A 281 14.46 -20.26 -13.69
CA PRO A 281 15.41 -20.25 -14.80
C PRO A 281 16.87 -20.36 -14.30
N PHE A 282 17.79 -20.68 -15.23
CA PHE A 282 19.24 -20.82 -15.03
C PHE A 282 19.73 -22.02 -14.20
N VAL A 283 19.42 -23.23 -14.68
CA VAL A 283 20.46 -24.26 -14.82
C VAL A 283 20.70 -24.49 -16.30
N SER A 284 21.85 -24.04 -16.81
CA SER A 284 22.26 -24.28 -18.19
C SER A 284 22.69 -25.75 -18.35
N GLN A 285 21.91 -26.54 -19.08
CA GLN A 285 22.37 -27.81 -19.61
C GLN A 285 23.48 -27.55 -20.63
N LEU A 286 24.75 -27.72 -20.23
CA LEU A 286 25.81 -27.96 -21.19
C LEU A 286 25.71 -29.41 -21.65
N ALA A 287 25.80 -29.64 -22.95
CA ALA A 287 25.55 -30.97 -23.52
C ALA A 287 26.61 -31.99 -23.07
N GLN A 288 26.16 -33.19 -22.68
CA GLN A 288 27.01 -34.38 -22.74
C GLN A 288 27.16 -34.79 -24.21
N ALA A 289 28.12 -34.18 -24.90
CA ALA A 289 28.66 -34.76 -26.12
C ALA A 289 29.55 -35.95 -25.74
N THR A 290 29.27 -37.11 -26.32
CA THR A 290 30.10 -38.31 -26.19
C THR A 290 31.28 -38.23 -27.15
N GLU A 291 32.50 -38.07 -26.66
CA GLU A 291 33.71 -38.39 -27.42
C GLU A 291 34.84 -38.87 -26.49
N ASP A 292 34.89 -40.19 -26.35
CA ASP A 292 36.04 -41.08 -26.58
C ASP A 292 37.47 -40.78 -26.07
N ASN A 293 38.17 -41.90 -25.83
CA ASN A 293 39.61 -42.10 -25.98
C ASN A 293 40.59 -41.34 -25.07
N SER A 294 41.02 -42.07 -24.03
CA SER A 294 42.39 -42.65 -23.88
C SER A 294 43.63 -41.73 -23.96
N SER A 295 43.46 -40.43 -24.13
CA SER A 295 44.52 -39.45 -24.38
C SER A 295 45.16 -38.92 -23.09
N TYR A 296 44.37 -38.64 -22.04
CA TYR A 296 44.90 -38.24 -20.73
C TYR A 296 45.26 -39.41 -19.79
N ILE A 297 45.12 -40.66 -20.25
CA ILE A 297 45.82 -41.80 -19.64
C ILE A 297 47.35 -41.70 -19.88
N ASN A 298 47.80 -40.80 -20.76
CA ASN A 298 49.23 -40.57 -21.04
C ASN A 298 49.90 -39.42 -20.26
N GLU A 299 49.17 -38.49 -19.63
CA GLU A 299 49.78 -37.52 -18.68
C GLU A 299 49.88 -38.11 -17.25
N LEU A 300 49.33 -39.32 -17.07
CA LEU A 300 49.29 -40.16 -15.86
C LEU A 300 50.67 -40.66 -15.38
N ASN A 301 51.74 -39.91 -15.69
CA ASN A 301 53.12 -40.15 -15.23
C ASN A 301 53.95 -38.85 -15.01
N SER A 302 53.41 -37.64 -15.21
CA SER A 302 54.20 -36.39 -15.10
C SER A 302 53.47 -35.28 -14.33
N LEU A 303 53.99 -34.92 -13.13
CA LEU A 303 53.41 -33.89 -12.29
C LEU A 303 53.70 -32.48 -12.85
N PRO A 304 52.73 -31.56 -13.03
CA PRO A 304 53.03 -30.17 -13.37
C PRO A 304 53.85 -29.47 -12.27
N PRO A 305 54.55 -28.36 -12.57
CA PRO A 305 55.54 -27.80 -11.63
C PRO A 305 55.00 -27.44 -10.24
N ASN A 306 53.74 -27.01 -10.12
CA ASN A 306 53.21 -26.33 -8.93
C ASN A 306 52.01 -27.07 -8.30
N GLU A 307 52.09 -28.40 -8.14
CA GLU A 307 51.02 -29.17 -7.48
C GLU A 307 50.94 -28.95 -5.97
N ARG A 308 49.74 -29.17 -5.42
CA ARG A 308 49.42 -29.02 -4.00
C ARG A 308 48.61 -30.21 -3.52
N PHE A 309 49.05 -30.88 -2.45
CA PHE A 309 48.40 -32.03 -1.85
C PHE A 309 48.00 -31.73 -0.40
N ASN A 310 46.72 -31.83 -0.07
CA ASN A 310 46.26 -31.90 1.32
C ASN A 310 45.95 -33.38 1.65
N GLY A 311 46.48 -33.90 2.76
CA GLY A 311 46.58 -35.34 3.05
C GLY A 311 45.27 -36.04 3.45
N LYS A 312 44.22 -35.93 2.60
CA LYS A 312 42.82 -36.36 2.79
C LYS A 312 42.11 -35.90 4.09
N GLU A 313 42.78 -35.13 4.94
CA GLU A 313 42.35 -34.71 6.28
C GLU A 313 41.05 -33.88 6.26
N ASN A 314 40.81 -33.17 5.16
CA ASN A 314 39.62 -32.38 4.88
C ASN A 314 38.49 -33.13 4.13
N THR A 315 38.56 -34.47 4.03
CA THR A 315 37.57 -35.28 3.30
C THR A 315 36.72 -36.15 4.22
N GLY A 316 35.53 -36.57 3.77
CA GLY A 316 34.62 -37.42 4.55
C GLY A 316 35.11 -38.83 4.86
N ASN A 317 36.22 -39.26 4.26
CA ASN A 317 36.98 -40.46 4.63
C ASN A 317 38.45 -40.04 4.83
N PRO A 318 38.79 -39.43 5.97
CA PRO A 318 40.15 -38.96 6.23
C PRO A 318 41.11 -40.14 6.30
N GLU A 319 42.21 -40.05 5.55
CA GLU A 319 43.13 -41.18 5.41
C GLU A 319 43.89 -41.41 6.71
N PHE A 320 43.62 -42.56 7.34
CA PHE A 320 44.51 -43.10 8.36
C PHE A 320 45.90 -43.29 7.75
N PHE A 321 46.95 -42.87 8.46
CA PHE A 321 48.29 -43.33 8.14
C PHE A 321 48.32 -44.84 8.32
N GLY A 322 48.28 -45.59 7.20
CA GLY A 322 48.01 -47.04 7.17
C GLY A 322 48.79 -47.80 8.24
N SER A 323 48.15 -48.80 8.85
CA SER A 323 48.64 -49.47 10.06
C SER A 323 50.12 -49.82 9.97
N ALA A 324 50.90 -49.29 10.90
CA ALA A 324 52.16 -49.95 11.24
C ALA A 324 51.78 -51.34 11.77
N THR A 325 52.50 -52.38 11.39
CA THR A 325 52.29 -53.72 11.96
C THR A 325 52.49 -53.66 13.47
N GLU A 326 51.47 -54.07 14.24
CA GLU A 326 51.32 -53.83 15.68
C GLU A 326 52.29 -54.62 16.58
N ALA A 327 53.47 -54.96 16.06
CA ALA A 327 54.53 -55.66 16.79
C ALA A 327 55.31 -54.76 17.77
N VAL A 328 55.13 -53.43 17.71
CA VAL A 328 55.75 -52.45 18.63
C VAL A 328 54.76 -51.32 18.95
N ASN A 329 54.34 -51.21 20.22
CA ASN A 329 53.22 -50.38 20.70
C ASN A 329 53.49 -48.85 20.77
N ALA A 330 54.29 -48.28 19.87
CA ALA A 330 54.89 -46.94 20.06
C ALA A 330 53.94 -45.73 19.90
N PHE A 331 52.93 -45.82 19.03
CA PHE A 331 52.07 -44.68 18.66
C PHE A 331 50.61 -45.09 18.46
N LYS A 332 49.71 -44.20 18.88
CA LYS A 332 48.31 -44.15 18.45
C LYS A 332 48.09 -42.88 17.61
N ILE A 333 47.32 -42.99 16.53
CA ILE A 333 46.87 -41.82 15.75
C ILE A 333 45.35 -41.91 15.65
N ASP A 334 44.65 -41.08 16.41
CA ASP A 334 43.20 -40.93 16.32
C ASP A 334 42.86 -39.83 15.29
N VAL A 335 41.82 -40.06 14.51
CA VAL A 335 41.16 -39.00 13.74
C VAL A 335 39.87 -38.64 14.46
N VAL A 336 39.74 -37.38 14.85
CA VAL A 336 38.57 -36.88 15.60
C VAL A 336 38.00 -35.62 14.95
N PRO A 337 36.72 -35.28 15.18
CA PRO A 337 36.19 -33.99 14.77
C PRO A 337 37.03 -32.83 15.33
N ASP A 338 37.30 -31.82 14.50
CA ASP A 338 37.94 -30.60 14.97
C ASP A 338 36.89 -29.59 15.46
N SER A 339 37.05 -29.17 16.71
CA SER A 339 36.21 -28.17 17.39
C SER A 339 37.03 -26.96 17.86
N GLU A 340 38.36 -26.99 17.69
CA GLU A 340 39.31 -26.14 18.40
C GLU A 340 40.31 -25.38 17.52
N SER A 341 40.58 -25.82 16.29
CA SER A 341 41.55 -25.13 15.43
C SER A 341 40.99 -23.85 14.78
N PRO A 342 41.86 -22.95 14.27
CA PRO A 342 41.44 -21.80 13.48
C PRO A 342 40.79 -22.16 12.13
N VAL A 343 40.83 -23.45 11.74
CA VAL A 343 40.39 -23.94 10.42
C VAL A 343 39.25 -24.95 10.50
N LYS A 344 38.75 -25.26 11.70
CA LYS A 344 37.72 -26.30 11.99
C LYS A 344 36.47 -26.22 11.12
N ASP A 345 35.98 -25.02 10.81
CA ASP A 345 34.77 -24.79 10.01
C ASP A 345 35.02 -24.96 8.49
N LYS A 346 36.21 -25.48 8.12
CA LYS A 346 36.70 -25.75 6.76
C LYS A 346 37.39 -27.12 6.67
N ILE A 347 38.04 -27.57 7.74
CA ILE A 347 38.66 -28.89 7.89
C ILE A 347 38.01 -29.54 9.12
N PRO A 348 36.96 -30.37 8.93
CA PRO A 348 36.12 -30.85 10.03
C PRO A 348 36.78 -31.92 10.91
N PHE A 349 38.03 -32.33 10.60
CA PHE A 349 38.78 -33.34 11.34
C PHE A 349 40.18 -32.84 11.71
N LYS A 350 40.68 -33.29 12.86
CA LYS A 350 42.07 -33.17 13.28
C LYS A 350 42.64 -34.54 13.60
N ARG A 351 43.93 -34.73 13.39
CA ARG A 351 44.66 -35.91 13.84
C ARG A 351 45.26 -35.64 15.22
N ILE A 352 45.01 -36.54 16.17
CA ILE A 352 45.66 -36.55 17.48
C ILE A 352 46.71 -37.67 17.45
N PHE A 353 47.97 -37.28 17.57
CA PHE A 353 49.10 -38.20 17.69
C PHE A 353 49.42 -38.38 19.17
N THR A 354 49.19 -39.57 19.71
CA THR A 354 49.43 -39.89 21.12
C THR A 354 50.56 -40.92 21.20
N THR A 355 51.62 -40.62 21.95
CA THR A 355 52.78 -41.53 22.07
C THR A 355 52.65 -42.43 23.28
N THR A 356 52.88 -43.73 23.10
CA THR A 356 52.83 -44.78 24.13
C THR A 356 54.20 -45.46 24.23
N MET A 357 55.22 -44.65 24.50
CA MET A 357 56.60 -45.13 24.55
C MET A 357 56.87 -46.06 25.75
N THR A 358 57.37 -47.25 25.45
CA THR A 358 58.18 -48.01 26.41
C THR A 358 59.54 -47.31 26.64
N PRO A 359 60.24 -47.54 27.77
CA PRO A 359 61.48 -46.81 28.11
C PRO A 359 62.67 -47.12 27.18
N ASP A 360 62.59 -48.24 26.47
CA ASP A 360 63.52 -48.74 25.46
C ASP A 360 63.60 -47.79 24.25
N GLY A 361 64.54 -46.83 24.33
CA GLY A 361 64.68 -45.66 23.45
C GLY A 361 65.10 -45.92 22.00
N LEU A 362 64.32 -46.72 21.27
CA LEU A 362 64.39 -46.84 19.81
C LEU A 362 63.72 -45.62 19.14
N GLY A 363 64.25 -45.23 17.98
CA GLY A 363 63.82 -44.02 17.27
C GLY A 363 62.39 -44.13 16.73
N ASN A 364 61.50 -43.28 17.24
CA ASN A 364 60.06 -43.35 16.99
C ASN A 364 59.62 -42.32 15.92
N TYR A 365 59.23 -42.80 14.73
CA TYR A 365 58.86 -41.97 13.56
C TYR A 365 57.63 -42.51 12.81
N ARG A 366 57.00 -41.66 12.00
CA ARG A 366 55.91 -42.04 11.08
C ARG A 366 56.25 -41.64 9.64
N THR A 367 56.42 -42.63 8.77
CA THR A 367 56.71 -42.40 7.35
C THR A 367 55.46 -42.16 6.51
N ILE A 368 55.54 -41.11 5.69
CA ILE A 368 54.68 -40.79 4.55
C ILE A 368 55.49 -41.10 3.29
N PHE A 369 54.88 -41.75 2.31
CA PHE A 369 55.52 -42.04 1.02
C PHE A 369 54.92 -41.15 -0.07
N LEU A 370 55.74 -40.30 -0.66
CA LEU A 370 55.33 -39.39 -1.74
C LEU A 370 55.70 -40.01 -3.09
N SER A 371 54.69 -40.39 -3.88
CA SER A 371 54.89 -40.82 -5.27
C SER A 371 55.19 -39.61 -6.14
N LEU A 372 56.45 -39.45 -6.57
CA LEU A 372 56.79 -38.44 -7.58
C LEU A 372 56.79 -39.07 -8.97
N GLY A 373 56.17 -38.36 -9.93
CA GLY A 373 56.22 -38.73 -11.35
C GLY A 373 57.56 -38.40 -12.00
N SER A 374 57.60 -38.45 -13.34
CA SER A 374 58.79 -38.15 -14.13
C SER A 374 59.30 -36.72 -13.96
N ASN A 375 58.39 -35.77 -13.76
CA ASN A 375 58.69 -34.38 -13.38
C ASN A 375 58.99 -34.31 -11.88
N ARG A 376 60.22 -33.89 -11.54
CA ARG A 376 60.72 -33.87 -10.16
C ARG A 376 60.96 -32.41 -9.70
N PRO A 377 60.41 -31.96 -8.56
CA PRO A 377 60.45 -30.56 -8.15
C PRO A 377 61.79 -30.19 -7.51
N SER A 378 62.29 -28.98 -7.77
CA SER A 378 63.52 -28.46 -7.13
C SER A 378 63.28 -27.98 -5.69
N GLN A 379 62.01 -27.77 -5.30
CA GLN A 379 61.60 -27.43 -3.95
C GLN A 379 60.36 -28.25 -3.51
N LEU A 380 60.35 -28.72 -2.25
CA LEU A 380 59.21 -29.34 -1.58
C LEU A 380 58.85 -28.53 -0.33
N ASP A 381 57.58 -28.20 -0.14
CA ASP A 381 57.11 -27.33 0.95
C ASP A 381 56.02 -28.03 1.76
N PHE A 382 56.30 -28.35 3.03
CA PHE A 382 55.33 -28.96 3.93
C PHE A 382 54.79 -27.91 4.89
N SER A 383 53.48 -27.88 5.14
CA SER A 383 52.92 -27.08 6.22
C SER A 383 51.77 -27.78 6.94
N PHE A 384 51.58 -27.43 8.22
CA PHE A 384 50.49 -27.93 9.06
C PHE A 384 50.23 -26.98 10.23
N TRP A 385 49.02 -27.01 10.76
CA TRP A 385 48.67 -26.37 12.02
C TRP A 385 48.87 -27.35 13.19
N THR A 386 49.45 -26.86 14.28
CA THR A 386 49.61 -27.60 15.54
C THR A 386 49.56 -26.64 16.75
N LYS A 387 49.40 -27.15 17.97
CA LYS A 387 49.46 -26.30 19.18
C LYS A 387 50.91 -26.06 19.61
N LYS A 388 51.25 -24.80 19.86
CA LYS A 388 52.58 -24.32 20.24
C LYS A 388 53.02 -24.95 21.56
N THR A 389 52.13 -24.99 22.55
CA THR A 389 52.34 -25.69 23.83
C THR A 389 52.67 -27.18 23.65
N GLN A 390 51.87 -27.92 22.89
CA GLN A 390 52.08 -29.36 22.64
C GLN A 390 53.39 -29.62 21.90
N PHE A 391 53.67 -28.85 20.83
CA PHE A 391 54.89 -28.98 20.04
C PHE A 391 56.14 -28.73 20.91
N GLN A 392 56.14 -27.68 21.73
CA GLN A 392 57.22 -27.37 22.66
C GLN A 392 57.38 -28.44 23.76
N ALA A 393 56.27 -29.00 24.25
CA ALA A 393 56.29 -30.04 25.30
C ALA A 393 56.81 -31.40 24.81
N ILE A 394 56.79 -31.65 23.50
CA ILE A 394 57.24 -32.90 22.87
C ILE A 394 58.67 -32.80 22.35
N PHE A 395 59.04 -31.71 21.66
CA PHE A 395 60.37 -31.55 21.09
C PHE A 395 61.29 -30.70 21.98
N THR A 396 61.81 -31.33 23.05
CA THR A 396 62.62 -30.68 24.10
C THR A 396 64.07 -30.42 23.70
N GLY A 397 64.26 -29.64 22.63
CA GLY A 397 65.57 -29.12 22.21
C GLY A 397 65.71 -29.07 20.70
N ALA A 398 65.62 -30.24 20.04
CA ALA A 398 65.72 -30.38 18.59
C ALA A 398 64.49 -31.08 18.00
N PHE A 399 63.95 -30.51 16.92
CA PHE A 399 62.97 -31.14 16.05
C PHE A 399 63.70 -31.72 14.83
N GLN A 400 63.37 -32.96 14.44
CA GLN A 400 64.04 -33.67 13.34
C GLN A 400 63.06 -34.05 12.23
N THR A 401 63.33 -33.60 11.02
CA THR A 401 62.52 -33.81 9.80
C THR A 401 63.39 -34.40 8.69
N TYR A 402 62.85 -35.34 7.93
CA TYR A 402 63.61 -36.20 7.02
C TYR A 402 63.10 -36.14 5.59
N LEU A 403 64.02 -35.99 4.63
CA LEU A 403 63.75 -36.12 3.21
C LEU A 403 64.61 -37.25 2.64
N GLY A 404 64.01 -38.36 2.22
CA GLY A 404 64.73 -39.46 1.58
C GLY A 404 65.83 -40.07 2.46
N LEU A 405 65.56 -40.24 3.76
CA LEU A 405 66.49 -40.68 4.82
C LEU A 405 67.58 -39.64 5.22
N CYS A 406 67.71 -38.52 4.51
CA CYS A 406 68.59 -37.41 4.91
C CYS A 406 67.95 -36.64 6.09
N ALA A 407 68.69 -36.49 7.19
CA ALA A 407 68.20 -35.99 8.47
C ALA A 407 68.51 -34.50 8.66
N TYR A 408 67.49 -33.70 8.98
CA TYR A 408 67.60 -32.25 9.22
C TYR A 408 67.06 -31.89 10.61
N SER A 409 67.87 -31.19 11.40
CA SER A 409 67.58 -30.81 12.79
C SER A 409 67.43 -29.31 12.95
N VAL A 410 66.41 -28.86 13.68
CA VAL A 410 66.20 -27.45 14.06
C VAL A 410 66.08 -27.33 15.57
N ASN A 411 66.76 -26.32 16.14
CA ASN A 411 66.56 -25.95 17.54
C ASN A 411 65.15 -25.37 17.71
N VAL A 412 64.34 -26.01 18.55
CA VAL A 412 62.93 -25.66 18.75
C VAL A 412 62.77 -24.30 19.43
N GLY A 413 63.64 -23.97 20.38
CA GLY A 413 63.66 -22.67 21.02
C GLY A 413 63.86 -21.52 20.02
N LEU A 414 64.71 -21.72 19.00
CA LEU A 414 64.88 -20.74 17.91
C LEU A 414 63.66 -20.70 16.97
N LEU A 415 63.11 -21.84 16.56
CA LEU A 415 61.93 -21.88 15.68
C LEU A 415 60.71 -21.19 16.29
N LEU A 416 60.50 -21.36 17.61
CA LEU A 416 59.36 -20.76 18.33
C LEU A 416 59.44 -19.23 18.47
N THR A 417 60.57 -18.60 18.11
CA THR A 417 60.71 -17.13 17.96
C THR A 417 60.08 -16.57 16.68
N GLY A 418 59.76 -17.42 15.69
CA GLY A 418 59.15 -17.02 14.40
C GLY A 418 60.13 -16.68 13.27
N GLY A 419 61.44 -16.73 13.52
CA GLY A 419 62.46 -16.62 12.47
C GLY A 419 62.43 -17.79 11.47
N GLU A 420 62.95 -17.58 10.25
CA GLU A 420 63.28 -18.68 9.33
C GLU A 420 64.61 -19.30 9.78
N ILE A 421 64.59 -20.57 10.16
CA ILE A 421 65.76 -21.32 10.65
C ILE A 421 66.22 -22.30 9.58
N ILE A 422 67.48 -22.19 9.14
CA ILE A 422 68.13 -23.19 8.30
C ILE A 422 68.49 -24.39 9.19
N ALA A 423 68.03 -25.58 8.82
CA ALA A 423 68.25 -26.80 9.59
C ALA A 423 69.68 -27.33 9.44
N THR A 424 70.28 -27.78 10.54
CA THR A 424 71.55 -28.50 10.51
C THR A 424 71.32 -29.91 9.96
N ARG A 425 72.10 -30.33 8.95
CA ARG A 425 72.03 -31.70 8.41
C ARG A 425 72.88 -32.66 9.25
N ASN A 426 72.31 -33.80 9.64
CA ASN A 426 72.93 -34.75 10.57
C ASN A 426 73.43 -36.06 9.93
N SER A 427 73.08 -36.36 8.67
CA SER A 427 73.47 -37.61 7.98
C SER A 427 74.00 -37.37 6.56
N VAL A 428 74.80 -38.31 6.06
CA VAL A 428 75.53 -38.24 4.78
C VAL A 428 75.03 -39.30 3.77
N TYR A 429 73.77 -39.72 3.91
CA TYR A 429 73.14 -40.72 3.04
C TYR A 429 71.74 -40.25 2.60
N PRO A 430 71.33 -40.52 1.34
CA PRO A 430 72.14 -40.79 0.15
C PRO A 430 72.58 -39.50 -0.58
N ALA A 431 73.49 -39.61 -1.56
CA ALA A 431 74.05 -38.47 -2.31
C ALA A 431 72.99 -37.63 -3.06
N GLU A 432 71.86 -38.26 -3.40
CA GLU A 432 70.65 -37.72 -4.03
C GLU A 432 70.09 -36.45 -3.35
N TYR A 433 70.41 -36.22 -2.09
CA TYR A 433 69.94 -35.06 -1.31
C TYR A 433 71.09 -34.22 -0.75
N GLN A 434 72.33 -34.41 -1.23
CA GLN A 434 73.53 -33.76 -0.70
C GLN A 434 73.53 -32.23 -0.86
N ASN A 435 72.76 -31.68 -1.80
CA ASN A 435 72.61 -30.24 -1.98
C ASN A 435 71.33 -29.66 -1.36
N ALA A 436 70.36 -30.50 -0.96
CA ALA A 436 69.07 -30.02 -0.50
C ALA A 436 69.17 -29.26 0.84
N VAL A 437 68.68 -28.02 0.85
CA VAL A 437 68.66 -27.11 2.01
C VAL A 437 67.28 -27.18 2.66
N CYS A 438 67.21 -27.48 3.95
CA CYS A 438 65.95 -27.49 4.70
C CYS A 438 65.84 -26.23 5.56
N LYS A 439 64.69 -25.56 5.50
CA LYS A 439 64.36 -24.30 6.18
C LYS A 439 63.02 -24.47 6.90
N LEU A 440 62.92 -24.00 8.14
CA LEU A 440 61.70 -24.09 8.94
C LEU A 440 61.29 -22.71 9.45
N LYS A 441 60.00 -22.41 9.43
CA LYS A 441 59.44 -21.13 9.92
C LYS A 441 58.05 -21.32 10.49
N ILE A 442 57.68 -20.53 11.50
CA ILE A 442 56.26 -20.32 11.84
C ILE A 442 55.72 -19.26 10.87
N ILE A 443 54.79 -19.65 10.00
CA ILE A 443 54.21 -18.76 8.98
C ILE A 443 52.89 -18.11 9.43
N ASN A 444 52.25 -18.62 10.49
CA ASN A 444 51.12 -17.97 11.15
C ASN A 444 51.00 -18.41 12.62
N GLN A 445 50.36 -17.60 13.48
CA GLN A 445 49.97 -17.98 14.83
C GLN A 445 48.61 -17.35 15.21
N VAL A 446 47.66 -18.19 15.64
CA VAL A 446 46.33 -17.78 16.11
C VAL A 446 46.10 -18.40 17.50
N GLY A 447 46.25 -17.58 18.54
CA GLY A 447 46.25 -18.07 19.92
C GLY A 447 47.42 -19.02 20.20
N ASP A 448 47.13 -20.22 20.68
CA ASP A 448 48.11 -21.31 20.86
C ASP A 448 48.35 -22.11 19.56
N TRP A 449 47.55 -21.96 18.52
CA TRP A 449 47.78 -22.66 17.25
C TRP A 449 48.85 -21.94 16.42
N ILE A 450 49.88 -22.67 16.02
CA ILE A 450 50.92 -22.22 15.09
C ILE A 450 50.84 -23.00 13.78
N ARG A 451 51.06 -22.31 12.66
CA ARG A 451 51.29 -22.96 11.36
C ARG A 451 52.78 -23.07 11.12
N ILE A 452 53.30 -24.28 11.16
CA ILE A 452 54.71 -24.57 10.85
C ILE A 452 54.83 -24.81 9.34
N ASN A 453 55.87 -24.23 8.74
CA ASN A 453 56.33 -24.47 7.38
C ASN A 453 57.72 -25.14 7.43
N ILE A 454 57.94 -26.10 6.54
CA ILE A 454 59.17 -26.88 6.38
C ILE A 454 59.47 -26.96 4.89
N ASN A 455 60.36 -26.09 4.42
CA ASN A 455 60.72 -25.91 3.03
C ASN A 455 62.05 -26.62 2.74
N TYR A 456 62.08 -27.51 1.76
CA TYR A 456 63.29 -28.13 1.22
C TYR A 456 63.54 -27.53 -0.16
N SER A 457 64.62 -26.79 -0.35
CA SER A 457 65.06 -26.24 -1.65
C SER A 457 66.32 -26.92 -2.16
N GLU A 458 66.71 -26.64 -3.41
CA GLU A 458 67.97 -27.10 -4.01
C GLU A 458 68.09 -28.63 -4.10
N ILE A 459 66.97 -29.31 -4.36
CA ILE A 459 66.90 -30.78 -4.47
C ILE A 459 67.44 -31.24 -5.84
N VAL A 460 68.47 -32.10 -5.85
CA VAL A 460 69.18 -32.55 -7.07
C VAL A 460 68.99 -34.05 -7.29
N TRP A 461 67.91 -34.38 -8.00
CA TRP A 461 67.47 -35.76 -8.24
C TRP A 461 68.45 -36.59 -9.08
N ARG A 462 68.66 -37.86 -8.69
CA ARG A 462 69.27 -38.86 -9.60
C ARG A 462 68.40 -39.05 -10.84
N THR A 463 69.03 -39.08 -12.01
CA THR A 463 68.37 -39.25 -13.32
C THR A 463 67.46 -40.48 -13.38
N ALA A 464 67.86 -41.61 -12.78
CA ALA A 464 67.14 -42.88 -12.79
C ALA A 464 66.13 -43.09 -11.62
N PHE A 465 65.72 -42.04 -10.90
CA PHE A 465 64.78 -42.17 -9.78
C PHE A 465 63.32 -42.36 -10.25
N ASN A 466 62.80 -43.59 -10.14
CA ASN A 466 61.40 -43.97 -10.40
C ASN A 466 60.78 -44.59 -9.13
N GLY A 467 60.64 -43.80 -8.05
CA GLY A 467 60.22 -44.34 -6.75
C GLY A 467 59.44 -43.37 -5.87
N THR A 468 58.91 -43.88 -4.77
CA THR A 468 58.35 -43.07 -3.69
C THR A 468 59.44 -42.50 -2.78
N ILE A 469 59.18 -41.33 -2.19
CA ILE A 469 60.08 -40.69 -1.24
C ILE A 469 59.52 -40.81 0.17
N SER A 470 60.33 -41.34 1.08
CA SER A 470 60.04 -41.29 2.51
C SER A 470 60.23 -39.88 3.06
N TYR A 471 59.13 -39.28 3.51
CA TYR A 471 59.11 -38.11 4.38
C TYR A 471 58.68 -38.53 5.79
N TYR A 472 59.35 -38.04 6.83
CA TYR A 472 58.95 -38.29 8.22
C TYR A 472 59.49 -37.29 9.24
N PHE A 473 58.81 -37.25 10.37
CA PHE A 473 59.27 -36.66 11.62
C PHE A 473 59.81 -37.76 12.54
N LEU A 474 60.91 -37.49 13.24
CA LEU A 474 61.41 -38.36 14.32
C LEU A 474 61.14 -37.70 15.67
N PHE A 475 60.35 -38.36 16.51
CA PHE A 475 60.09 -37.99 17.89
C PHE A 475 61.23 -38.51 18.76
N ASN A 476 62.38 -37.83 18.67
CA ASN A 476 63.62 -38.20 19.36
C ASN A 476 63.79 -37.46 20.69
N THR A 477 64.60 -38.00 21.58
CA THR A 477 64.85 -37.55 22.97
C THR A 477 63.67 -37.75 23.94
N GLY A 478 63.96 -37.73 25.25
CA GLY A 478 63.18 -38.45 26.26
C GLY A 478 61.84 -37.85 26.68
N PHE A 479 60.96 -38.72 27.14
CA PHE A 479 59.70 -38.42 27.86
C PHE A 479 58.58 -37.68 27.08
N PRO A 480 58.21 -38.08 25.85
CA PRO A 480 56.92 -37.70 25.26
C PRO A 480 55.76 -38.65 25.64
N ASN A 481 56.03 -39.74 26.38
CA ASN A 481 55.05 -40.77 26.73
C ASN A 481 53.78 -40.17 27.39
N GLY A 482 52.60 -40.51 26.88
CA GLY A 482 51.32 -39.98 27.34
C GLY A 482 51.01 -38.54 26.89
N LYS A 483 51.86 -37.88 26.09
CA LYS A 483 51.56 -36.57 25.48
C LYS A 483 50.86 -36.74 24.14
N GLU A 484 50.02 -35.76 23.84
CA GLU A 484 49.28 -35.63 22.58
C GLU A 484 49.81 -34.45 21.76
N LEU A 485 49.89 -34.62 20.44
CA LEU A 485 50.14 -33.54 19.47
C LEU A 485 49.01 -33.48 18.46
N TYR A 486 48.31 -32.35 18.40
CA TYR A 486 47.25 -32.12 17.43
C TYR A 486 47.87 -31.65 16.11
N PHE A 487 47.41 -32.21 14.99
CA PHE A 487 47.72 -31.76 13.63
C PHE A 487 46.41 -31.53 12.85
N THR A 488 46.40 -30.51 12.00
CA THR A 488 45.39 -30.32 10.95
C THR A 488 45.98 -29.51 9.78
N ASP A 489 45.30 -29.52 8.64
CA ASP A 489 45.74 -28.94 7.35
C ASP A 489 47.11 -29.46 6.85
N PHE A 490 47.42 -30.75 7.03
CA PHE A 490 48.70 -31.31 6.56
C PHE A 490 48.81 -31.25 5.04
N THR A 491 49.56 -30.24 4.59
CA THR A 491 49.66 -29.78 3.21
C THR A 491 51.08 -29.93 2.70
N ILE A 492 51.24 -30.38 1.46
CA ILE A 492 52.50 -30.49 0.73
C ILE A 492 52.36 -29.73 -0.59
N LEU A 493 53.31 -28.86 -0.92
CA LEU A 493 53.36 -28.13 -2.18
C LEU A 493 54.65 -28.48 -2.93
N LEU A 494 54.57 -28.59 -4.25
CA LEU A 494 55.73 -28.77 -5.13
C LEU A 494 56.09 -27.41 -5.74
N ASN A 495 57.36 -27.01 -5.67
CA ASN A 495 57.93 -25.73 -6.15
C ASN A 495 57.27 -24.40 -5.66
N ASP A 496 56.19 -24.49 -4.87
CA ASP A 496 55.42 -23.39 -4.29
C ASP A 496 55.71 -23.25 -2.78
N ARG A 497 55.13 -22.25 -2.09
CA ARG A 497 55.32 -22.01 -0.64
C ARG A 497 54.00 -21.73 0.09
N ALA A 498 53.86 -22.32 1.27
CA ALA A 498 52.71 -22.08 2.14
C ALA A 498 52.69 -20.64 2.66
N VAL A 499 51.57 -19.94 2.42
CA VAL A 499 51.30 -18.60 2.95
C VAL A 499 50.48 -18.71 4.23
N GLY A 500 50.79 -17.87 5.22
CA GLY A 500 50.24 -18.00 6.58
C GLY A 500 48.72 -18.06 6.67
N ASP A 501 48.03 -17.16 5.95
CA ASP A 501 46.59 -16.90 6.09
C ASP A 501 45.71 -17.68 5.09
N ILE A 502 46.30 -18.61 4.33
CA ILE A 502 45.66 -19.33 3.22
C ILE A 502 45.47 -20.81 3.56
N ILE A 503 44.24 -21.30 3.49
CA ILE A 503 43.93 -22.73 3.61
C ILE A 503 43.94 -23.36 2.21
N TYR A 504 44.51 -24.57 2.07
CA TYR A 504 44.67 -25.25 0.78
C TYR A 504 43.71 -26.45 0.65
N PRO A 505 42.54 -26.31 -0.01
CA PRO A 505 41.61 -27.41 -0.22
C PRO A 505 42.16 -28.49 -1.17
N LYS A 506 41.42 -29.61 -1.29
CA LYS A 506 41.82 -30.83 -2.01
C LYS A 506 42.15 -30.59 -3.50
N SER A 507 43.13 -31.34 -3.99
CA SER A 507 43.80 -31.23 -5.29
C SER A 507 43.00 -31.66 -6.55
N SER A 508 41.67 -31.63 -6.56
CA SER A 508 40.87 -32.01 -7.75
C SER A 508 40.31 -30.82 -8.55
N ASP A 509 40.26 -29.61 -7.98
CA ASP A 509 39.39 -28.53 -8.47
C ASP A 509 40.20 -27.23 -8.68
N SER A 510 40.60 -26.97 -9.93
CA SER A 510 41.14 -25.70 -10.49
C SER A 510 41.82 -24.74 -9.48
N LEU A 511 43.12 -24.95 -9.24
CA LEU A 511 43.90 -24.28 -8.18
C LEU A 511 44.11 -22.76 -8.30
N SER A 512 43.53 -22.09 -9.31
CA SER A 512 43.64 -20.64 -9.53
C SER A 512 42.60 -19.79 -8.77
N THR A 513 41.50 -20.37 -8.31
CA THR A 513 40.38 -19.63 -7.66
C THR A 513 40.11 -20.04 -6.21
N ASN A 514 40.48 -21.26 -5.80
CA ASN A 514 40.16 -21.83 -4.49
C ASN A 514 41.18 -21.47 -3.39
N VAL A 515 41.55 -20.18 -3.28
CA VAL A 515 42.40 -19.64 -2.22
C VAL A 515 41.54 -18.82 -1.26
N ILE A 516 41.23 -19.40 -0.10
CA ILE A 516 40.40 -18.75 0.93
C ILE A 516 41.32 -18.08 1.95
N SER A 517 41.23 -16.75 2.07
CA SER A 517 41.84 -15.98 3.16
C SER A 517 40.81 -15.63 4.24
N LEU A 518 41.26 -15.59 5.49
CA LEU A 518 40.43 -15.23 6.65
C LEU A 518 39.78 -13.84 6.48
N THR A 519 40.54 -12.85 6.00
CA THR A 519 40.06 -11.49 5.72
C THR A 519 38.97 -11.46 4.64
N GLY A 520 39.07 -12.31 3.61
CA GLY A 520 38.06 -12.42 2.56
C GLY A 520 36.71 -12.93 3.08
N ILE A 521 36.71 -13.80 4.08
CA ILE A 521 35.48 -14.26 4.75
C ILE A 521 34.85 -13.12 5.56
N GLN A 522 35.65 -12.39 6.38
CA GLN A 522 35.12 -11.30 7.21
C GLN A 522 34.43 -10.23 6.35
N ASN A 523 35.07 -9.79 5.26
CA ASN A 523 34.49 -8.84 4.32
C ASN A 523 33.14 -9.32 3.72
N ASN A 524 33.00 -10.62 3.46
CA ASN A 524 31.75 -11.20 2.96
C ASN A 524 30.65 -11.28 4.05
N VAL A 525 31.01 -11.56 5.30
CA VAL A 525 30.10 -11.52 6.45
C VAL A 525 29.59 -10.09 6.68
N ASP A 526 30.47 -9.10 6.64
CA ASP A 526 30.10 -7.70 6.82
C ASP A 526 29.22 -7.19 5.66
N ASN A 527 29.50 -7.63 4.42
CA ASN A 527 28.65 -7.35 3.25
C ASN A 527 27.25 -7.99 3.36
N LEU A 528 27.16 -9.20 3.91
CA LEU A 528 25.89 -9.89 4.21
C LEU A 528 25.10 -9.18 5.32
N ASN A 529 25.77 -8.78 6.40
CA ASN A 529 25.15 -8.02 7.50
C ASN A 529 24.62 -6.67 7.02
N GLN A 530 25.37 -5.95 6.17
CA GLN A 530 24.91 -4.71 5.56
C GLN A 530 23.64 -4.94 4.72
N LYS A 531 23.67 -5.90 3.79
CA LYS A 531 22.50 -6.26 2.96
C LYS A 531 21.28 -6.66 3.79
N PHE A 532 21.47 -7.37 4.90
CA PHE A 532 20.40 -7.74 5.82
C PHE A 532 19.78 -6.51 6.50
N ASN A 533 20.60 -5.55 6.92
CA ASN A 533 20.13 -4.28 7.50
C ASN A 533 19.42 -3.38 6.47
N ASP A 534 19.86 -3.40 5.21
CA ASP A 534 19.21 -2.67 4.12
C ASP A 534 17.82 -3.28 3.83
N LEU A 535 17.74 -4.60 3.65
CA LEU A 535 16.48 -5.35 3.55
C LEU A 535 15.54 -5.10 4.73
N ALA A 536 16.05 -5.05 5.96
CA ALA A 536 15.26 -4.77 7.17
C ALA A 536 14.65 -3.35 7.18
N ASN A 537 15.18 -2.40 6.41
CA ASN A 537 14.57 -1.09 6.21
C ASN A 537 13.57 -1.08 5.05
N ASP A 538 13.83 -1.83 3.96
CA ASP A 538 12.87 -2.02 2.86
C ASP A 538 11.62 -2.83 3.28
N PHE A 539 11.71 -3.67 4.31
CA PHE A 539 10.56 -4.36 4.91
C PHE A 539 9.63 -3.46 5.74
N LYS A 540 9.92 -2.16 5.90
CA LYS A 540 8.99 -1.23 6.56
C LYS A 540 7.78 -0.97 5.68
N LYS A 541 6.60 -1.33 6.17
CA LYS A 541 5.31 -1.06 5.53
C LYS A 541 5.18 0.43 5.13
N PRO A 542 4.51 0.75 4.01
CA PRO A 542 4.71 2.01 3.30
C PRO A 542 4.20 3.28 4.00
N VAL A 543 3.39 3.14 5.06
CA VAL A 543 2.92 4.24 5.92
C VAL A 543 3.56 4.14 7.30
N HIS A 544 4.17 5.24 7.74
CA HIS A 544 4.74 5.42 9.07
C HIS A 544 3.88 6.40 9.88
N LEU A 545 3.46 6.00 11.07
CA LEU A 545 2.76 6.83 12.04
C LEU A 545 3.69 7.11 13.23
N ASN A 546 3.92 8.38 13.55
CA ASN A 546 4.34 8.77 14.91
C ASN A 546 3.12 9.34 15.66
N TYR A 547 2.81 8.79 16.83
CA TYR A 547 1.80 9.32 17.75
C TYR A 547 2.49 9.79 19.04
N SER A 548 2.40 11.08 19.35
CA SER A 548 2.97 11.63 20.58
C SER A 548 2.27 12.94 21.01
N GLY A 549 2.07 13.13 22.32
CA GLY A 549 1.51 14.38 22.88
C GLY A 549 0.11 14.76 22.36
N GLY A 550 -0.72 13.79 21.95
CA GLY A 550 -2.02 14.06 21.32
C GLY A 550 -1.95 14.51 19.85
N GLN A 551 -0.75 14.54 19.26
CA GLN A 551 -0.48 14.84 17.86
C GLN A 551 -0.14 13.54 17.10
N ILE A 552 -0.58 13.45 15.84
CA ILE A 552 -0.22 12.36 14.92
C ILE A 552 0.45 12.90 13.66
N TYR A 553 1.50 12.21 13.24
CA TYR A 553 2.29 12.53 12.05
C TYR A 553 2.31 11.30 11.14
N VAL A 554 1.60 11.37 10.00
CA VAL A 554 1.45 10.24 9.08
C VAL A 554 2.32 10.45 7.84
N SER A 555 3.48 9.80 7.88
CA SER A 555 4.60 9.88 6.94
C SER A 555 4.52 8.78 5.87
N THR A 556 4.72 9.14 4.60
CA THR A 556 4.81 8.20 3.46
C THR A 556 5.86 8.66 2.47
N SER A 557 6.49 7.72 1.75
CA SER A 557 7.48 8.05 0.72
C SER A 557 6.92 9.00 -0.34
N PHE A 558 7.55 10.15 -0.53
CA PHE A 558 7.20 11.10 -1.59
C PHE A 558 8.13 10.90 -2.79
N ASN A 559 9.43 11.11 -2.57
CA ASN A 559 10.51 10.86 -3.53
C ASN A 559 11.70 10.15 -2.83
N THR A 560 12.88 10.11 -3.47
CA THR A 560 14.09 9.44 -2.96
C THR A 560 14.74 10.12 -1.75
N THR A 561 14.46 11.41 -1.51
CA THR A 561 15.08 12.21 -0.43
C THR A 561 14.11 12.64 0.66
N HIS A 562 12.80 12.58 0.40
CA HIS A 562 11.76 13.09 1.27
C HIS A 562 10.56 12.14 1.43
N ASN A 563 10.00 12.12 2.65
CA ASN A 563 8.64 11.66 2.92
C ASN A 563 7.69 12.86 2.93
N LEU A 564 6.44 12.64 2.54
CA LEU A 564 5.32 13.53 2.80
C LEU A 564 4.71 13.16 4.15
N VAL A 565 4.52 14.15 5.02
CA VAL A 565 3.90 14.02 6.33
C VAL A 565 2.59 14.80 6.35
N ARG A 566 1.53 14.15 6.83
CA ARG A 566 0.26 14.81 7.20
C ARG A 566 0.21 14.90 8.72
N TRP A 567 0.13 16.10 9.27
CA TRP A 567 0.07 16.34 10.71
C TRP A 567 -1.37 16.69 11.13
N LEU A 568 -1.89 15.96 12.11
CA LEU A 568 -3.18 16.23 12.75
C LEU A 568 -3.03 16.33 14.27
N THR A 569 -3.84 17.20 14.87
CA THR A 569 -4.15 17.14 16.31
C THR A 569 -5.26 16.13 16.50
N PHE A 570 -4.95 15.02 17.17
CA PHE A 570 -5.89 13.94 17.49
C PHE A 570 -6.70 14.28 18.74
N ASN A 571 -5.99 14.63 19.83
CA ASN A 571 -6.60 15.09 21.08
C ASN A 571 -6.62 16.62 21.10
N ARG A 572 -7.82 17.20 20.99
CA ARG A 572 -8.05 18.64 20.97
C ARG A 572 -8.83 19.07 22.21
N GLU A 573 -8.39 20.17 22.83
CA GLU A 573 -9.02 20.72 24.01
C GLU A 573 -10.48 21.13 23.77
N ASN A 574 -11.32 20.92 24.77
CA ASN A 574 -12.71 21.40 24.76
C ASN A 574 -12.77 22.81 25.35
N ASN A 575 -12.96 23.84 24.53
CA ASN A 575 -13.06 25.23 24.99
C ASN A 575 -13.94 26.07 24.05
N PHE A 576 -14.13 27.36 24.35
CA PHE A 576 -14.99 28.25 23.55
C PHE A 576 -14.42 28.65 22.18
N ASP A 577 -13.15 28.32 21.90
CA ASP A 577 -12.47 28.68 20.65
C ASP A 577 -12.36 27.48 19.69
N LYS A 578 -12.53 26.24 20.20
CA LYS A 578 -12.27 24.98 19.50
C LYS A 578 -13.28 23.90 19.89
N ASN A 579 -13.88 23.26 18.90
CA ASN A 579 -14.58 21.99 19.09
C ASN A 579 -13.57 20.88 19.48
N PRO A 580 -13.94 19.89 20.32
CA PRO A 580 -13.07 18.80 20.81
C PRO A 580 -12.83 17.66 19.78
N ASN A 581 -12.86 17.98 18.48
CA ASN A 581 -12.67 17.04 17.38
C ASN A 581 -11.21 16.94 16.91
N ILE A 582 -10.93 16.00 15.99
CA ILE A 582 -9.66 15.92 15.28
C ILE A 582 -9.56 17.15 14.36
N ASN A 583 -8.38 17.75 14.28
CA ASN A 583 -8.10 18.83 13.33
C ASN A 583 -6.84 18.51 12.53
N MET A 584 -6.90 18.67 11.21
CA MET A 584 -5.69 18.71 10.39
C MET A 584 -4.91 19.99 10.73
N VAL A 585 -3.57 19.94 10.67
CA VAL A 585 -2.70 21.07 11.03
C VAL A 585 -1.99 21.58 9.78
N GLN A 586 -1.26 20.70 9.11
CA GLN A 586 -0.54 20.99 7.86
C GLN A 586 -0.13 19.71 7.13
N GLU A 587 0.19 19.85 5.85
CA GLU A 587 1.00 18.89 5.10
C GLU A 587 2.39 19.49 4.86
N HIS A 588 3.44 18.69 5.08
CA HIS A 588 4.83 19.10 4.91
C HIS A 588 5.72 17.96 4.41
N LEU A 589 6.87 18.29 3.84
CA LEU A 589 7.93 17.31 3.56
C LEU A 589 8.88 17.22 4.75
N ALA A 590 9.38 16.01 5.02
CA ALA A 590 10.45 15.72 5.96
C ALA A 590 11.50 14.83 5.27
N LEU A 591 12.74 14.83 5.77
CA LEU A 591 13.82 14.01 5.20
C LEU A 591 13.47 12.51 5.25
N LYS A 592 13.87 11.74 4.24
CA LYS A 592 13.49 10.33 4.05
C LYS A 592 13.76 9.44 5.28
N ASN A 593 14.85 9.72 6.00
CA ASN A 593 15.31 9.00 7.19
C ASN A 593 15.32 9.90 8.46
N GLY A 594 14.58 11.02 8.46
CA GLY A 594 14.48 11.94 9.60
C GLY A 594 13.23 11.71 10.46
N ASP A 595 13.14 12.43 11.58
CA ASP A 595 11.90 12.52 12.38
C ASP A 595 10.80 13.21 11.55
N PRO A 596 9.61 12.61 11.35
CA PRO A 596 8.53 13.22 10.59
C PRO A 596 8.00 14.54 11.17
N LYS A 597 8.32 14.88 12.44
CA LYS A 597 8.01 16.18 13.05
C LYS A 597 8.89 17.30 12.48
N VAL A 598 10.10 16.97 12.00
CA VAL A 598 11.07 17.94 11.50
C VAL A 598 10.77 18.24 10.02
N MET A 599 9.94 19.25 9.81
CA MET A 599 9.64 19.80 8.49
C MET A 599 10.91 20.33 7.80
N SER A 600 11.19 19.86 6.58
CA SER A 600 12.15 20.47 5.67
C SER A 600 11.51 21.51 4.75
N SER A 601 10.24 21.31 4.35
CA SER A 601 9.44 22.32 3.64
C SER A 601 7.94 22.16 3.87
N LEU A 602 7.23 23.29 4.00
CA LEU A 602 5.77 23.31 4.08
C LEU A 602 5.17 23.04 2.69
N VAL A 603 4.14 22.19 2.60
CA VAL A 603 3.33 22.05 1.38
C VAL A 603 2.11 22.98 1.47
N LYS A 604 1.35 22.88 2.56
CA LYS A 604 0.23 23.78 2.88
C LYS A 604 -0.17 23.67 4.35
N SER A 605 -0.72 24.75 4.89
CA SER A 605 -1.49 24.70 6.13
C SER A 605 -2.82 23.98 5.89
N SER A 606 -3.33 23.31 6.93
CA SER A 606 -4.55 22.48 6.88
C SER A 606 -5.46 22.71 8.07
N GLY A 607 -5.17 23.75 8.86
CA GLY A 607 -5.83 24.09 10.13
C GLY A 607 -7.35 24.23 10.06
N ASP A 608 -7.92 24.34 8.87
CA ASP A 608 -9.36 24.42 8.62
C ASP A 608 -9.85 23.54 7.46
N ASP A 609 -9.17 22.41 7.21
CA ASP A 609 -9.50 21.45 6.15
C ASP A 609 -10.47 20.34 6.62
N ILE A 610 -11.13 20.50 7.76
CA ILE A 610 -12.13 19.55 8.26
C ILE A 610 -13.54 20.04 7.93
N CYS A 611 -14.29 19.26 7.15
CA CYS A 611 -15.53 19.72 6.52
C CYS A 611 -16.70 19.78 7.53
N PRO A 612 -17.36 20.94 7.71
CA PRO A 612 -18.62 21.06 8.42
C PRO A 612 -19.80 20.64 7.51
N VAL A 613 -20.99 20.67 8.07
CA VAL A 613 -22.25 20.46 7.33
C VAL A 613 -23.06 21.75 7.36
N PHE A 614 -23.65 22.15 6.23
CA PHE A 614 -24.51 23.32 6.16
C PHE A 614 -25.99 22.91 6.25
N PHE A 615 -26.59 23.17 7.42
CA PHE A 615 -28.01 22.97 7.67
C PHE A 615 -28.53 24.06 8.62
N ASN A 616 -29.83 24.34 8.58
CA ASN A 616 -30.49 25.33 9.45
C ASN A 616 -29.81 26.73 9.44
N GLY A 617 -29.20 27.10 8.31
CA GLY A 617 -28.53 28.40 8.10
C GLY A 617 -27.10 28.51 8.67
N SER A 618 -26.54 27.43 9.21
CA SER A 618 -25.25 27.43 9.90
C SER A 618 -24.33 26.30 9.41
N PHE A 619 -23.02 26.55 9.46
CA PHE A 619 -22.00 25.50 9.32
C PHE A 619 -21.75 24.86 10.69
N ILE A 620 -21.99 23.56 10.82
CA ILE A 620 -21.89 22.83 12.11
C ILE A 620 -20.96 21.62 11.97
N GLY A 621 -20.17 21.37 13.03
CA GLY A 621 -19.12 20.36 13.00
C GLY A 621 -17.82 20.88 12.40
N GLY A 622 -16.79 20.04 12.35
CA GLY A 622 -15.45 20.51 12.00
C GLY A 622 -15.00 21.62 12.98
N ASN A 623 -14.42 22.70 12.46
CA ASN A 623 -14.09 23.89 13.26
C ASN A 623 -15.26 24.86 13.48
N HIS A 624 -16.45 24.52 13.00
CA HIS A 624 -17.58 25.45 12.92
C HIS A 624 -18.67 25.17 13.97
N GLY A 625 -19.47 26.19 14.24
CA GLY A 625 -20.59 26.13 15.16
C GLY A 625 -21.65 27.19 14.85
N TRP A 626 -22.72 27.23 15.64
CA TRP A 626 -23.92 28.00 15.31
C TRP A 626 -23.64 29.51 15.16
N ASN A 627 -23.88 30.05 13.96
CA ASN A 627 -23.75 31.47 13.64
C ASN A 627 -24.99 32.31 14.04
N GLN A 628 -25.84 31.76 14.90
CA GLN A 628 -27.14 32.33 15.29
C GLN A 628 -27.08 33.17 16.59
N ALA A 629 -26.02 33.01 17.38
CA ALA A 629 -25.77 33.81 18.57
C ALA A 629 -25.27 35.22 18.22
N LYS A 630 -25.27 36.11 19.21
CA LYS A 630 -24.91 37.53 19.07
C LYS A 630 -23.89 37.92 20.13
N THR A 631 -22.90 38.70 19.73
CA THR A 631 -22.03 39.43 20.64
C THR A 631 -22.68 40.79 20.93
N LEU A 632 -22.82 41.15 22.21
CA LEU A 632 -23.13 42.52 22.63
C LEU A 632 -21.89 43.16 23.23
N THR A 633 -21.59 44.39 22.82
CA THR A 633 -20.48 45.17 23.36
C THR A 633 -20.99 46.52 23.87
N LEU A 634 -20.70 46.83 25.14
CA LEU A 634 -21.09 48.05 25.84
C LEU A 634 -20.18 48.32 27.03
N THR A 635 -20.00 49.59 27.41
CA THR A 635 -19.21 49.93 28.61
C THR A 635 -19.87 49.38 29.87
N ALA A 636 -19.18 48.47 30.57
CA ALA A 636 -19.56 47.90 31.87
C ALA A 636 -21.00 47.34 31.92
N HIS A 637 -21.24 46.17 31.30
CA HIS A 637 -22.59 45.59 31.16
C HIS A 637 -23.27 45.14 32.48
N GLY A 638 -22.58 45.21 33.62
CA GLY A 638 -23.16 44.97 34.95
C GLY A 638 -23.74 43.56 35.15
N LYS A 639 -23.06 42.53 34.62
CA LYS A 639 -23.39 41.10 34.79
C LYS A 639 -22.18 40.32 35.27
N THR A 640 -22.43 39.17 35.87
CA THR A 640 -21.42 38.21 36.34
C THR A 640 -21.74 36.81 35.79
N PHE A 641 -20.85 35.82 35.99
CA PHE A 641 -21.14 34.44 35.59
C PHE A 641 -22.46 33.92 36.19
N SER A 642 -22.82 34.45 37.35
CA SER A 642 -24.09 34.24 38.03
C SER A 642 -25.32 34.69 37.22
N ASP A 643 -25.17 35.36 36.07
CA ASP A 643 -26.27 35.72 35.16
C ASP A 643 -26.34 34.86 33.87
N ILE A 644 -25.44 33.92 33.66
CA ILE A 644 -25.51 33.00 32.50
C ILE A 644 -26.78 32.13 32.61
N GLY A 645 -27.58 32.06 31.54
CA GLY A 645 -28.90 31.42 31.54
C GLY A 645 -30.07 32.35 31.97
N SER A 646 -29.81 33.61 32.34
CA SER A 646 -30.88 34.59 32.59
C SER A 646 -31.60 35.00 31.31
N ILE A 647 -32.90 35.28 31.39
CA ILE A 647 -33.70 35.78 30.27
C ILE A 647 -33.91 37.29 30.37
N TYR A 648 -33.72 37.97 29.25
CA TYR A 648 -34.06 39.37 29.03
C TYR A 648 -35.00 39.49 27.83
N THR A 649 -35.93 40.44 27.87
CA THR A 649 -36.90 40.70 26.79
C THR A 649 -36.60 42.06 26.15
N ASP A 650 -36.59 42.11 24.81
CA ASP A 650 -36.36 43.33 24.03
C ASP A 650 -37.63 44.21 23.89
N THR A 651 -37.53 45.38 23.26
CA THR A 651 -38.67 46.32 23.17
C THR A 651 -39.80 45.87 22.24
N ILE A 652 -39.65 44.74 21.55
CA ILE A 652 -40.69 44.13 20.70
C ILE A 652 -41.06 42.71 21.17
N ILE A 653 -40.78 42.40 22.45
CA ILE A 653 -41.16 41.17 23.16
C ILE A 653 -40.47 39.91 22.62
N ASN A 654 -39.21 40.03 22.19
CA ASN A 654 -38.33 38.87 21.97
C ASN A 654 -37.51 38.55 23.21
N ASP A 655 -37.56 37.30 23.66
CA ASP A 655 -36.71 36.78 24.73
C ASP A 655 -35.31 36.37 24.22
N PHE A 656 -34.29 36.75 25.00
CA PHE A 656 -32.88 36.47 24.82
C PHE A 656 -32.28 35.87 26.08
N ILE A 657 -31.38 34.90 25.92
CA ILE A 657 -30.65 34.23 27.01
C ILE A 657 -29.18 34.67 26.97
N ILE A 658 -28.60 35.01 28.12
CA ILE A 658 -27.15 35.21 28.27
C ILE A 658 -26.43 33.85 28.20
N LEU A 659 -25.51 33.68 27.25
CA LEU A 659 -24.77 32.44 27.02
C LEU A 659 -23.39 32.42 27.68
N ARG A 660 -22.69 33.56 27.67
CA ARG A 660 -21.29 33.70 28.12
C ARG A 660 -21.03 35.13 28.57
N ILE A 661 -20.24 35.30 29.64
CA ILE A 661 -19.58 36.57 29.96
C ILE A 661 -18.17 36.50 29.37
N VAL A 662 -17.83 37.33 28.39
CA VAL A 662 -16.51 37.27 27.74
C VAL A 662 -15.50 38.11 28.54
N ASP A 663 -15.87 39.36 28.81
CA ASP A 663 -15.18 40.32 29.66
C ASP A 663 -16.21 41.34 30.20
N ALA A 664 -15.81 42.31 31.03
CA ALA A 664 -16.74 43.26 31.65
C ALA A 664 -17.53 44.18 30.69
N ASN A 665 -17.16 44.22 29.40
CA ASN A 665 -17.83 44.99 28.35
C ASN A 665 -18.51 44.10 27.29
N THR A 666 -18.28 42.79 27.28
CA THR A 666 -18.66 41.89 26.18
C THR A 666 -19.46 40.68 26.65
N LEU A 667 -20.67 40.52 26.12
CA LEU A 667 -21.57 39.38 26.39
C LEU A 667 -21.84 38.57 25.12
N TRP A 668 -22.08 37.27 25.27
CA TRP A 668 -22.78 36.49 24.24
C TRP A 668 -24.23 36.25 24.65
N ILE A 669 -25.15 36.44 23.71
CA ILE A 669 -26.58 36.14 23.88
C ILE A 669 -27.12 35.36 22.68
N CYS A 670 -28.29 34.75 22.81
CA CYS A 670 -29.09 34.30 21.67
C CYS A 670 -30.59 34.39 22.00
N SER A 671 -31.42 34.64 20.99
CA SER A 671 -32.87 34.64 21.12
C SER A 671 -33.43 33.22 21.28
N LEU A 672 -34.68 33.09 21.74
CA LEU A 672 -35.42 31.84 21.53
C LEU A 672 -35.78 31.68 20.04
N ASN A 673 -35.71 30.45 19.51
CA ASN A 673 -36.10 30.15 18.13
C ASN A 673 -37.54 30.61 17.86
N LYS A 674 -37.75 31.32 16.74
CA LYS A 674 -39.05 31.88 16.32
C LYS A 674 -39.75 31.03 15.25
N ALA A 675 -39.09 30.01 14.71
CA ALA A 675 -39.70 29.08 13.76
C ALA A 675 -40.73 28.16 14.44
N THR A 676 -41.82 27.87 13.73
CA THR A 676 -42.97 27.08 14.24
C THR A 676 -43.17 25.75 13.50
N ASP A 677 -42.38 25.47 12.47
CA ASP A 677 -42.48 24.25 11.64
C ASP A 677 -41.83 22.99 12.28
N GLY A 678 -41.10 23.17 13.38
CA GLY A 678 -40.42 22.11 14.12
C GLY A 678 -39.09 21.63 13.53
N PHE A 679 -38.52 22.30 12.52
CA PHE A 679 -37.24 21.91 11.92
C PHE A 679 -36.35 23.08 11.44
N SER A 680 -36.92 24.25 11.11
CA SER A 680 -36.17 25.44 10.72
C SER A 680 -35.82 26.34 11.91
N TYR A 681 -34.83 27.21 11.71
CA TYR A 681 -34.13 27.91 12.78
C TYR A 681 -34.15 29.41 12.45
N THR A 682 -34.91 30.18 13.23
CA THR A 682 -35.07 31.63 13.06
C THR A 682 -34.69 32.34 14.36
N PHE A 683 -33.48 32.90 14.39
CA PHE A 683 -32.94 33.64 15.53
C PHE A 683 -32.82 35.12 15.18
N VAL A 684 -33.47 35.96 15.97
CA VAL A 684 -33.58 37.41 15.76
C VAL A 684 -32.48 38.17 16.52
N ASN A 685 -32.12 39.34 16.00
CA ASN A 685 -31.30 40.34 16.72
C ASN A 685 -32.18 41.08 17.76
N PRO A 686 -31.63 41.55 18.89
CA PRO A 686 -32.40 42.28 19.90
C PRO A 686 -32.66 43.73 19.48
N VAL A 687 -33.87 44.23 19.76
CA VAL A 687 -34.29 45.60 19.44
C VAL A 687 -34.40 46.46 20.71
N GLY A 688 -33.74 47.62 20.72
CA GLY A 688 -33.86 48.61 21.78
C GLY A 688 -33.10 48.26 23.06
N THR A 689 -33.78 48.26 24.20
CA THR A 689 -33.24 47.89 25.52
C THR A 689 -33.69 46.47 25.89
N LEU A 690 -32.74 45.64 26.33
CA LEU A 690 -33.01 44.33 26.91
C LEU A 690 -33.36 44.49 28.39
N THR A 691 -34.64 44.33 28.71
CA THR A 691 -35.17 44.43 30.08
C THR A 691 -35.17 43.05 30.74
N TYR A 692 -34.83 42.97 32.03
CA TYR A 692 -34.80 41.70 32.76
C TYR A 692 -36.19 41.03 32.80
N LYS A 693 -36.22 39.71 32.58
CA LYS A 693 -37.44 38.88 32.68
C LYS A 693 -37.37 37.89 33.83
N GLU A 694 -36.43 36.94 33.77
CA GLU A 694 -36.39 35.82 34.72
C GLU A 694 -34.99 35.20 34.90
N ASN A 695 -34.86 34.40 35.96
CA ASN A 695 -33.72 33.57 36.35
C ASN A 695 -32.42 34.29 36.71
N GLY A 696 -32.33 35.63 36.70
CA GLY A 696 -31.07 36.38 36.84
C GLY A 696 -30.75 36.89 38.25
N THR A 697 -29.48 37.14 38.52
CA THR A 697 -29.01 37.74 39.79
C THR A 697 -28.95 39.26 39.72
N ASN A 698 -28.48 39.83 38.62
CA ASN A 698 -28.39 41.27 38.40
C ASN A 698 -29.52 41.73 37.48
N THR A 699 -30.64 42.18 38.04
CA THR A 699 -31.90 42.46 37.32
C THR A 699 -31.96 43.79 36.56
N GLY A 700 -30.88 44.59 36.56
CA GLY A 700 -30.82 45.83 35.77
C GLY A 700 -30.83 45.57 34.26
N SER A 701 -31.54 46.39 33.49
CA SER A 701 -31.60 46.28 32.02
C SER A 701 -30.25 46.50 31.35
N ILE A 702 -30.09 45.93 30.13
CA ILE A 702 -28.92 46.07 29.28
C ILE A 702 -29.30 46.98 28.10
N SER A 703 -28.58 48.09 27.91
CA SER A 703 -28.87 49.11 26.88
C SER A 703 -27.59 49.76 26.36
N GLY A 704 -27.68 50.55 25.28
CA GLY A 704 -26.54 51.28 24.73
C GLY A 704 -25.46 50.41 24.08
N TYR A 705 -25.78 49.17 23.73
CA TYR A 705 -24.86 48.20 23.14
C TYR A 705 -24.78 48.27 21.60
N SER A 706 -23.65 47.85 21.04
CA SER A 706 -23.62 47.34 19.66
C SER A 706 -24.03 45.87 19.61
N VAL A 707 -24.45 45.39 18.43
CA VAL A 707 -24.79 43.98 18.17
C VAL A 707 -23.98 43.48 17.00
N GLU A 708 -23.26 42.39 17.19
CA GLU A 708 -22.59 41.65 16.12
C GLU A 708 -23.08 40.20 16.08
N THR A 709 -23.01 39.54 14.92
CA THR A 709 -23.33 38.11 14.81
C THR A 709 -22.09 37.29 15.17
N LEU A 710 -22.22 36.38 16.13
CA LEU A 710 -21.12 35.51 16.53
C LEU A 710 -20.87 34.49 15.41
N SER A 711 -19.66 34.49 14.83
CA SER A 711 -19.35 33.66 13.66
C SER A 711 -19.47 32.15 13.91
N ASN A 712 -19.12 31.68 15.12
CA ASN A 712 -19.30 30.30 15.55
C ASN A 712 -19.59 30.26 17.06
N LEU A 713 -20.75 29.75 17.48
CA LEU A 713 -20.99 29.35 18.87
C LEU A 713 -20.37 27.97 19.11
N ILE A 714 -19.29 27.93 19.89
CA ILE A 714 -18.46 26.74 20.17
C ILE A 714 -18.27 26.61 21.70
N PRO A 715 -18.17 25.39 22.27
CA PRO A 715 -18.24 24.09 21.58
C PRO A 715 -19.68 23.62 21.34
N CYS A 716 -19.99 23.18 20.11
CA CYS A 716 -21.34 22.78 19.70
C CYS A 716 -21.46 21.29 19.33
N ILE A 717 -20.43 20.49 19.59
CA ILE A 717 -20.41 19.05 19.36
C ILE A 717 -20.04 18.29 20.63
N SER A 718 -20.36 17.00 20.69
CA SER A 718 -19.83 16.11 21.73
C SER A 718 -18.31 16.06 21.68
N VAL A 719 -17.67 15.77 22.82
CA VAL A 719 -16.31 15.21 22.80
C VAL A 719 -16.35 14.00 21.87
N SER A 720 -15.45 13.98 20.88
CA SER A 720 -15.55 13.02 19.79
C SER A 720 -14.98 11.66 20.21
N GLU A 721 -15.67 10.60 19.85
CA GLU A 721 -15.15 9.23 19.91
C GLU A 721 -14.08 9.09 18.81
N LYS A 722 -12.86 8.68 19.16
CA LYS A 722 -11.72 8.64 18.22
C LYS A 722 -10.96 7.33 18.35
N LYS A 723 -10.43 6.83 17.23
CA LYS A 723 -9.50 5.69 17.19
C LYS A 723 -8.42 5.90 16.14
N ILE A 724 -7.27 5.26 16.34
CA ILE A 724 -6.21 5.12 15.34
C ILE A 724 -6.02 3.62 15.14
N LEU A 725 -6.21 3.11 13.92
CA LEU A 725 -6.11 1.70 13.59
C LEU A 725 -5.01 1.46 12.54
N LEU A 726 -4.08 0.55 12.84
CA LEU A 726 -3.15 0.01 11.84
C LEU A 726 -3.89 -1.04 11.00
N ASP A 727 -3.80 -0.93 9.67
CA ASP A 727 -4.42 -1.84 8.70
C ASP A 727 -5.92 -2.12 8.95
N GLY A 728 -6.63 -1.11 9.48
CA GLY A 728 -8.04 -1.16 9.86
C GLY A 728 -8.37 -2.12 11.01
N LYS A 729 -7.37 -2.59 11.78
CA LYS A 729 -7.50 -3.72 12.72
C LYS A 729 -6.90 -3.49 14.10
N VAL A 730 -5.68 -2.96 14.19
CA VAL A 730 -4.93 -2.90 15.47
C VAL A 730 -5.00 -1.47 16.02
N GLU A 731 -5.66 -1.31 17.16
CA GLU A 731 -5.87 0.00 17.78
C GLU A 731 -4.63 0.50 18.53
N VAL A 732 -4.15 1.70 18.14
CA VAL A 732 -3.00 2.35 18.75
C VAL A 732 -3.45 3.12 20.00
N THR A 733 -3.21 2.54 21.17
CA THR A 733 -3.57 3.14 22.48
C THR A 733 -2.41 3.86 23.16
N THR A 734 -1.16 3.60 22.75
CA THR A 734 0.07 4.16 23.33
C THR A 734 0.83 5.07 22.35
N ALA A 735 1.50 6.09 22.86
CA ALA A 735 2.44 6.90 22.08
C ALA A 735 3.61 6.04 21.56
N GLY A 736 4.12 6.34 20.37
CA GLY A 736 5.19 5.57 19.72
C GLY A 736 5.21 5.72 18.20
N ASP A 737 6.05 4.89 17.56
CA ASP A 737 6.23 4.79 16.12
C ASP A 737 5.71 3.45 15.60
N TYR A 738 4.89 3.49 14.55
CA TYR A 738 4.17 2.34 14.00
C TYR A 738 4.27 2.34 12.47
N TYR A 739 4.24 1.15 11.86
CA TYR A 739 4.29 0.98 10.39
C TYR A 739 3.12 0.12 9.92
N ALA A 740 2.42 0.57 8.87
CA ALA A 740 1.21 -0.04 8.33
C ALA A 740 1.12 0.12 6.80
N ASP A 741 0.25 -0.66 6.16
CA ASP A 741 -0.08 -0.50 4.74
C ASP A 741 -1.05 0.68 4.58
N TYR A 742 -1.91 0.88 5.60
CA TYR A 742 -2.65 2.11 5.82
C TYR A 742 -2.95 2.36 7.30
N ILE A 743 -3.15 3.63 7.66
CA ILE A 743 -3.54 4.10 8.99
C ILE A 743 -4.95 4.67 8.88
N ASP A 744 -5.92 4.08 9.58
CA ASP A 744 -7.27 4.65 9.70
C ASP A 744 -7.35 5.49 10.97
N VAL A 745 -7.58 6.79 10.81
CA VAL A 745 -7.92 7.69 11.92
C VAL A 745 -9.43 7.88 11.90
N VAL A 746 -10.14 7.21 12.81
CA VAL A 746 -11.59 7.19 12.88
C VAL A 746 -12.08 8.24 13.88
N GLU A 747 -13.10 9.00 13.52
CA GLU A 747 -13.78 9.95 14.40
C GLU A 747 -15.31 9.85 14.28
N SER A 748 -15.99 9.97 15.41
CA SER A 748 -17.45 10.10 15.49
C SER A 748 -17.85 11.16 16.52
N TYR A 749 -18.81 12.02 16.19
CA TYR A 749 -19.35 13.01 17.13
C TYR A 749 -20.80 13.37 16.85
N TYR A 750 -21.49 13.80 17.90
CA TYR A 750 -22.83 14.34 17.85
C TYR A 750 -22.78 15.87 17.69
N MET A 751 -23.67 16.43 16.88
CA MET A 751 -23.88 17.87 16.76
C MET A 751 -25.07 18.27 17.60
N TYR A 752 -24.90 19.25 18.50
CA TYR A 752 -25.94 19.62 19.45
C TYR A 752 -26.93 20.64 18.89
N ASP A 753 -28.20 20.42 19.22
CA ASP A 753 -29.34 21.27 18.90
C ASP A 753 -29.26 22.59 19.68
N LEU A 754 -29.19 23.74 18.99
CA LEU A 754 -29.09 25.06 19.63
C LEU A 754 -30.29 25.36 20.54
N PRO A 755 -31.57 25.28 20.11
CA PRO A 755 -32.73 25.26 21.00
C PRO A 755 -32.57 24.38 22.26
N SER A 756 -31.98 23.19 22.13
CA SER A 756 -31.75 22.29 23.27
C SER A 756 -30.63 22.81 24.20
N ILE A 757 -29.51 23.33 23.68
CA ILE A 757 -28.47 24.04 24.45
C ILE A 757 -29.10 25.21 25.24
N LEU A 758 -29.88 26.06 24.57
CA LEU A 758 -30.54 27.21 25.17
C LEU A 758 -31.53 26.81 26.27
N ASN A 759 -32.18 25.65 26.11
CA ASN A 759 -33.09 25.12 27.13
C ASN A 759 -32.31 24.58 28.35
N GLN A 760 -31.29 23.74 28.13
CA GLN A 760 -30.53 23.12 29.20
C GLN A 760 -29.65 24.12 29.98
N LEU A 761 -29.19 25.21 29.36
CA LEU A 761 -28.47 26.28 30.04
C LEU A 761 -29.34 26.99 31.09
N LYS A 762 -30.66 27.07 30.86
CA LYS A 762 -31.65 27.57 31.84
C LYS A 762 -32.01 26.51 32.88
N LEU A 763 -32.33 25.29 32.44
CA LEU A 763 -32.85 24.23 33.32
C LEU A 763 -31.83 23.73 34.35
N ASN A 764 -30.54 23.66 33.97
CA ASN A 764 -29.47 23.17 34.85
C ASN A 764 -28.75 24.31 35.59
N ARG A 765 -29.34 25.51 35.61
CA ARG A 765 -28.78 26.70 36.25
C ARG A 765 -28.83 26.55 37.79
N PRO A 766 -27.70 26.60 38.50
CA PRO A 766 -27.68 26.45 39.96
C PRO A 766 -28.46 27.57 40.68
N ALA A 767 -28.87 27.30 41.92
CA ALA A 767 -29.35 28.35 42.81
C ALA A 767 -28.22 29.39 43.07
N GLY A 768 -28.47 30.65 42.73
CA GLY A 768 -27.45 31.70 42.70
C GLY A 768 -26.70 31.83 41.37
N GLY A 769 -26.96 30.97 40.40
CA GLY A 769 -26.34 30.97 39.07
C GLY A 769 -25.01 30.24 38.98
N TYR A 770 -24.35 30.32 37.82
CA TYR A 770 -23.05 29.69 37.58
C TYR A 770 -21.90 30.53 38.17
N LEU A 771 -20.80 29.87 38.52
CA LEU A 771 -19.60 30.54 39.06
C LEU A 771 -18.55 30.86 37.99
N GLU A 772 -18.71 30.30 36.79
CA GLU A 772 -17.82 30.46 35.63
C GLU A 772 -18.59 30.32 34.31
N ASN A 773 -17.92 30.47 33.17
CA ASN A 773 -18.52 30.23 31.85
C ASN A 773 -18.71 28.74 31.58
N VAL A 774 -19.94 28.33 31.27
CA VAL A 774 -20.28 26.91 31.03
C VAL A 774 -20.02 26.52 29.57
N LEU A 775 -19.15 25.53 29.35
CA LEU A 775 -18.96 24.93 28.03
C LEU A 775 -20.25 24.24 27.60
N PHE A 776 -20.86 24.67 26.49
CA PHE A 776 -22.22 24.24 26.15
C PHE A 776 -22.35 22.72 26.08
N ASN A 777 -21.39 22.02 25.47
CA ASN A 777 -21.37 20.57 25.35
C ASN A 777 -21.15 19.77 26.66
N THR A 778 -21.02 20.42 27.83
CA THR A 778 -20.98 19.74 29.13
C THR A 778 -22.29 19.85 29.93
N LEU A 779 -23.28 20.62 29.46
CA LEU A 779 -24.61 20.65 30.06
C LEU A 779 -25.30 19.28 29.91
N PRO A 780 -25.92 18.73 30.97
CA PRO A 780 -26.62 17.47 30.89
C PRO A 780 -27.92 17.60 30.07
N GLY A 781 -28.32 16.50 29.41
CA GLY A 781 -29.59 16.42 28.71
C GLY A 781 -29.72 17.22 27.41
N ILE A 782 -28.63 17.77 26.85
CA ILE A 782 -28.70 18.36 25.50
C ILE A 782 -28.93 17.27 24.46
N GLU A 783 -29.90 17.51 23.59
CA GLU A 783 -30.21 16.60 22.50
C GLU A 783 -29.32 16.87 21.28
N ALA A 784 -28.93 15.80 20.58
CA ALA A 784 -28.24 15.92 19.31
C ALA A 784 -29.24 16.12 18.16
N ILE A 785 -28.91 17.02 17.21
CA ILE A 785 -29.66 17.18 15.96
C ILE A 785 -29.12 16.28 14.84
N ALA A 786 -27.82 15.94 14.88
CA ALA A 786 -27.18 15.06 13.90
C ALA A 786 -25.98 14.31 14.51
N LYS A 787 -25.49 13.28 13.81
CA LYS A 787 -24.22 12.58 14.08
C LYS A 787 -23.35 12.57 12.83
N HIS A 788 -22.06 12.84 13.00
CA HIS A 788 -21.03 12.72 11.96
C HIS A 788 -20.16 11.49 12.26
N ASN A 789 -19.83 10.71 11.23
CA ASN A 789 -18.84 9.64 11.29
C ASN A 789 -17.85 9.84 10.13
N ILE A 790 -16.56 9.84 10.43
CA ILE A 790 -15.47 10.10 9.49
C ILE A 790 -14.39 9.04 9.70
N VAL A 791 -13.85 8.49 8.61
CA VAL A 791 -12.57 7.79 8.62
C VAL A 791 -11.60 8.58 7.76
N TYR A 792 -10.43 8.91 8.26
CA TYR A 792 -9.30 9.39 7.45
C TYR A 792 -8.34 8.23 7.24
N ARG A 793 -8.45 7.55 6.09
CA ARG A 793 -7.58 6.42 5.70
C ARG A 793 -6.34 6.94 4.98
N PHE A 794 -5.23 7.02 5.69
CA PHE A 794 -3.93 7.38 5.12
C PHE A 794 -3.22 6.14 4.59
N ALA A 795 -3.03 6.08 3.28
CA ALA A 795 -2.30 5.02 2.59
C ALA A 795 -1.03 5.59 1.92
N ASP A 796 -0.33 4.74 1.16
CA ASP A 796 0.98 5.04 0.58
C ASP A 796 0.97 6.18 -0.46
N LYS A 797 2.18 6.67 -0.82
CA LYS A 797 2.37 7.72 -1.85
C LYS A 797 1.47 8.97 -1.68
N GLY A 798 1.18 9.36 -0.43
CA GLY A 798 0.38 10.53 -0.11
C GLY A 798 -1.15 10.35 -0.23
N LEU A 799 -1.62 9.13 -0.50
CA LEU A 799 -3.05 8.80 -0.58
C LEU A 799 -3.74 9.04 0.77
N THR A 800 -4.89 9.72 0.72
CA THR A 800 -5.85 9.83 1.83
C THR A 800 -7.26 9.60 1.29
N VAL A 801 -7.98 8.60 1.80
CA VAL A 801 -9.38 8.31 1.44
C VAL A 801 -10.25 8.60 2.65
N ASN A 802 -11.36 9.31 2.42
CA ASN A 802 -12.26 9.79 3.46
C ASN A 802 -13.68 9.24 3.27
N PRO A 803 -13.99 8.02 3.75
CA PRO A 803 -15.36 7.57 3.98
C PRO A 803 -16.03 8.45 5.04
N VAL A 804 -17.17 9.06 4.69
CA VAL A 804 -17.91 9.97 5.58
C VAL A 804 -19.40 9.66 5.54
N ASN A 805 -20.03 9.68 6.71
CA ASN A 805 -21.47 9.47 6.88
C ASN A 805 -22.06 10.49 7.87
N PHE A 806 -22.97 11.33 7.39
CA PHE A 806 -23.80 12.24 8.16
C PHE A 806 -25.19 11.65 8.37
N ILE A 807 -25.66 11.63 9.62
CA ILE A 807 -26.94 11.05 10.01
C ILE A 807 -27.75 12.12 10.75
N SER A 808 -28.95 12.40 10.25
CA SER A 808 -29.96 13.21 10.92
C SER A 808 -30.47 12.50 12.18
N LEU A 809 -30.66 13.21 13.30
CA LEU A 809 -31.23 12.67 14.55
C LEU A 809 -32.51 13.41 14.96
N LYS A 810 -32.66 14.68 14.56
CA LYS A 810 -33.91 15.44 14.58
C LYS A 810 -34.23 15.94 13.18
N LYS A 811 -35.51 16.20 12.90
CA LYS A 811 -35.94 16.81 11.64
C LYS A 811 -35.23 18.16 11.45
N LEU A 812 -34.58 18.35 10.30
CA LEU A 812 -33.70 19.51 10.04
C LEU A 812 -33.79 19.99 8.59
N ASN A 813 -33.56 21.28 8.33
CA ASN A 813 -33.44 21.82 6.97
C ASN A 813 -31.99 21.68 6.48
N PHE A 814 -31.69 20.57 5.81
CA PHE A 814 -30.40 20.31 5.18
C PHE A 814 -30.22 21.22 3.96
N VAL A 815 -29.02 21.73 3.74
CA VAL A 815 -28.71 22.57 2.56
C VAL A 815 -27.59 21.96 1.73
N PHE A 816 -26.40 21.72 2.31
CA PHE A 816 -25.35 20.97 1.63
C PHE A 816 -24.33 20.31 2.58
N HIS A 817 -23.61 19.33 2.06
CA HIS A 817 -22.51 18.63 2.71
C HIS A 817 -21.32 18.48 1.74
N GLY A 818 -20.16 19.02 2.13
CA GLY A 818 -18.94 18.91 1.33
C GLY A 818 -18.27 17.54 1.44
N PHE A 819 -18.31 16.94 2.64
CA PHE A 819 -17.61 15.69 3.04
C PHE A 819 -16.07 15.82 3.02
N THR A 820 -15.51 16.64 2.14
CA THR A 820 -14.15 17.15 2.18
C THR A 820 -14.16 18.65 1.86
N GLN A 821 -13.24 19.41 2.44
CA GLN A 821 -12.90 20.77 2.03
C GLN A 821 -11.38 20.93 2.16
N ALA A 822 -10.79 21.85 1.41
CA ALA A 822 -9.38 22.17 1.59
C ALA A 822 -9.03 23.61 1.23
N ILE A 823 -8.10 24.21 1.96
CA ILE A 823 -7.43 25.44 1.54
C ILE A 823 -6.45 25.09 0.40
N ALA A 824 -6.49 25.82 -0.71
CA ALA A 824 -5.51 25.64 -1.80
C ALA A 824 -4.09 26.06 -1.36
N MET A 825 -3.06 25.50 -1.99
CA MET A 825 -1.66 25.86 -1.73
C MET A 825 -1.41 27.37 -1.92
N ALA A 826 -0.41 27.89 -1.21
CA ALA A 826 -0.09 29.32 -1.22
C ALA A 826 0.16 29.86 -2.64
N SER A 827 0.89 29.11 -3.46
CA SER A 827 1.09 29.37 -4.88
C SER A 827 0.91 28.10 -5.71
N GLY A 828 0.60 28.29 -7.00
CA GLY A 828 0.34 27.22 -7.94
C GLY A 828 -0.76 27.55 -8.94
N ASN A 829 -1.29 26.50 -9.55
CA ASN A 829 -2.34 26.51 -10.56
C ASN A 829 -3.51 25.62 -10.12
N MET A 830 -4.62 25.68 -10.85
CA MET A 830 -5.85 24.91 -10.60
C MET A 830 -6.40 24.36 -11.91
N TYR A 831 -6.85 23.11 -11.88
CA TYR A 831 -7.49 22.41 -12.99
C TYR A 831 -8.68 21.62 -12.47
N ILE A 832 -9.81 21.71 -13.17
CA ILE A 832 -11.08 21.06 -12.81
C ILE A 832 -11.73 20.54 -14.13
N PRO A 833 -11.68 19.23 -14.41
CA PRO A 833 -12.27 18.66 -15.62
C PRO A 833 -13.79 18.86 -15.67
N LYS A 834 -14.36 18.74 -16.87
CA LYS A 834 -15.81 18.84 -17.13
C LYS A 834 -16.41 20.21 -16.84
N THR A 835 -15.58 21.26 -16.78
CA THR A 835 -16.00 22.66 -16.56
C THR A 835 -16.08 23.46 -17.86
N LYS A 836 -16.85 24.54 -17.87
CA LYS A 836 -16.83 25.61 -18.87
C LYS A 836 -16.17 26.86 -18.26
N PRO A 837 -15.60 27.77 -19.05
CA PRO A 837 -15.04 29.01 -18.54
C PRO A 837 -16.08 29.84 -17.76
N VAL A 838 -15.70 30.39 -16.61
CA VAL A 838 -16.59 31.14 -15.71
C VAL A 838 -16.09 32.58 -15.56
N THR A 839 -16.94 33.56 -15.78
CA THR A 839 -16.57 35.00 -15.71
C THR A 839 -17.14 35.64 -14.44
N ILE A 840 -16.27 36.05 -13.53
CA ILE A 840 -16.60 36.72 -12.26
C ILE A 840 -15.87 38.06 -12.19
N ALA A 841 -16.62 39.13 -11.89
CA ALA A 841 -16.11 40.51 -11.77
C ALA A 841 -15.18 40.96 -12.93
N GLY A 842 -15.48 40.53 -14.15
CA GLY A 842 -14.72 40.87 -15.36
C GLY A 842 -13.48 40.02 -15.66
N LYS A 843 -13.06 39.10 -14.76
CA LYS A 843 -12.10 38.04 -15.11
C LYS A 843 -12.84 36.76 -15.50
N THR A 844 -12.48 36.20 -16.65
CA THR A 844 -12.77 34.79 -16.98
C THR A 844 -11.70 33.89 -16.38
N TYR A 845 -12.14 32.81 -15.75
CA TYR A 845 -11.33 31.70 -15.25
C TYR A 845 -11.65 30.46 -16.09
N ASP A 846 -10.64 29.71 -16.51
CA ASP A 846 -10.84 28.56 -17.40
C ASP A 846 -10.14 27.30 -16.85
N PHE A 847 -10.86 26.56 -16.01
CA PHE A 847 -10.35 25.37 -15.33
C PHE A 847 -10.26 24.12 -16.22
N THR A 848 -10.68 24.20 -17.50
CA THR A 848 -10.29 23.20 -18.51
C THR A 848 -8.80 23.28 -18.84
N LYS A 849 -8.20 24.44 -18.59
CA LYS A 849 -6.77 24.72 -18.69
C LYS A 849 -6.15 24.74 -17.29
N ILE A 850 -4.81 24.82 -17.26
CA ILE A 850 -4.04 25.02 -16.04
C ILE A 850 -4.13 26.51 -15.63
N GLU A 851 -5.25 26.89 -15.02
CA GLU A 851 -5.56 28.26 -14.57
C GLU A 851 -4.64 28.67 -13.40
N SER A 852 -4.14 29.92 -13.37
CA SER A 852 -3.22 30.31 -12.29
C SER A 852 -3.96 30.64 -11.00
N TRP A 853 -3.59 29.95 -9.91
CA TRP A 853 -4.26 30.00 -8.62
C TRP A 853 -3.33 30.48 -7.50
N THR A 854 -2.44 31.42 -7.83
CA THR A 854 -1.58 32.07 -6.83
C THR A 854 -2.37 33.11 -6.02
N ASN A 855 -3.13 33.97 -6.69
CA ASN A 855 -3.99 34.96 -6.07
C ASN A 855 -5.37 34.37 -5.71
N ALA A 856 -6.08 35.01 -4.77
CA ALA A 856 -7.49 34.77 -4.54
C ALA A 856 -8.35 35.19 -5.75
N PRO A 857 -9.52 34.56 -5.97
CA PRO A 857 -10.47 35.04 -6.96
C PRO A 857 -11.14 36.34 -6.48
N THR A 858 -11.57 37.19 -7.43
CA THR A 858 -12.17 38.52 -7.16
C THR A 858 -13.60 38.46 -6.63
N GLY A 859 -14.22 37.28 -6.70
CA GLY A 859 -15.49 36.92 -6.07
C GLY A 859 -15.51 35.42 -5.84
N VAL A 860 -16.60 34.90 -5.27
CA VAL A 860 -16.82 33.44 -5.21
C VAL A 860 -17.09 32.92 -6.62
N ILE A 861 -16.60 31.72 -6.95
CA ILE A 861 -16.86 31.05 -8.22
C ILE A 861 -17.61 29.75 -7.96
N ASP A 862 -18.88 29.73 -8.36
CA ASP A 862 -19.79 28.60 -8.16
C ASP A 862 -19.88 27.74 -9.43
N ILE A 863 -19.46 26.48 -9.34
CA ILE A 863 -19.45 25.53 -10.46
C ILE A 863 -20.80 24.82 -10.55
N VAL A 864 -21.81 25.54 -11.06
CA VAL A 864 -23.21 25.13 -11.25
C VAL A 864 -23.47 24.47 -12.63
N PRO A 865 -24.59 23.74 -12.86
CA PRO A 865 -24.88 23.04 -14.12
C PRO A 865 -24.67 23.84 -15.43
N ALA A 866 -24.92 25.15 -15.42
CA ALA A 866 -24.65 26.02 -16.59
C ALA A 866 -23.15 26.09 -16.96
N THR A 867 -22.26 25.91 -15.98
CA THR A 867 -20.80 25.91 -16.12
C THR A 867 -20.20 24.50 -16.18
N TRP A 868 -21.00 23.45 -16.31
CA TRP A 868 -20.51 22.09 -16.60
C TRP A 868 -20.52 21.83 -18.10
N GLU A 869 -19.54 21.09 -18.63
CA GLU A 869 -19.55 20.65 -20.04
C GLU A 869 -20.82 19.85 -20.35
N ASN A 870 -21.10 18.85 -19.52
CA ASN A 870 -22.25 17.96 -19.59
C ASN A 870 -23.05 18.05 -18.27
N PRO A 871 -24.32 18.52 -18.28
CA PRO A 871 -25.19 18.57 -17.10
C PRO A 871 -25.39 17.23 -16.38
N LEU A 872 -25.20 16.09 -17.08
CA LEU A 872 -25.34 14.75 -16.51
C LEU A 872 -24.02 14.19 -15.90
N SER A 873 -22.90 14.91 -16.02
CA SER A 873 -21.59 14.49 -15.46
C SER A 873 -20.90 15.64 -14.72
N PRO A 874 -21.28 15.89 -13.44
CA PRO A 874 -20.74 17.01 -12.67
C PRO A 874 -19.22 16.89 -12.44
N PRO A 875 -18.46 18.00 -12.42
CA PRO A 875 -17.04 18.02 -12.05
C PRO A 875 -16.77 17.38 -10.67
N ASP A 876 -16.05 16.26 -10.64
CA ASP A 876 -15.87 15.36 -9.49
C ASP A 876 -14.57 15.59 -8.70
N ARG A 877 -13.58 16.24 -9.32
CA ARG A 877 -12.24 16.45 -8.78
C ARG A 877 -11.71 17.84 -9.10
N CYS A 878 -10.81 18.32 -8.26
CA CYS A 878 -9.98 19.50 -8.47
C CYS A 878 -8.53 19.12 -8.21
N ILE A 879 -7.63 19.55 -9.09
CA ILE A 879 -6.19 19.41 -8.94
C ILE A 879 -5.60 20.81 -8.77
N ASN A 880 -5.00 21.06 -7.62
CA ASN A 880 -4.18 22.23 -7.34
C ASN A 880 -2.71 21.81 -7.37
N SER A 881 -1.91 22.43 -8.23
CA SER A 881 -0.55 21.97 -8.54
C SER A 881 0.48 23.11 -8.52
N ASN A 882 1.72 22.78 -8.15
CA ASN A 882 2.88 23.63 -8.38
C ASN A 882 4.09 22.75 -8.76
N SER A 883 5.29 23.32 -8.83
CA SER A 883 6.51 22.58 -9.23
C SER A 883 6.99 21.54 -8.20
N ALA A 884 6.45 21.54 -6.97
CA ALA A 884 6.85 20.63 -5.90
C ALA A 884 5.79 19.58 -5.55
N VAL A 885 4.49 19.91 -5.64
CA VAL A 885 3.38 19.01 -5.25
C VAL A 885 2.18 19.16 -6.21
N ASN A 886 1.58 18.01 -6.57
CA ASN A 886 0.23 17.92 -7.11
C ASN A 886 -0.73 17.51 -5.99
N PHE A 887 -1.70 18.35 -5.63
CA PHE A 887 -2.74 18.06 -4.65
C PHE A 887 -4.09 17.88 -5.35
N ALA A 888 -4.59 16.64 -5.37
CA ALA A 888 -5.91 16.29 -5.88
C ALA A 888 -6.92 16.10 -4.73
N THR A 889 -8.12 16.62 -4.88
CA THR A 889 -9.25 16.38 -3.96
C THR A 889 -10.53 16.15 -4.76
N GLY A 890 -11.42 15.29 -4.28
CA GLY A 890 -12.65 14.92 -5.00
C GLY A 890 -13.41 13.76 -4.34
N PHE A 891 -14.21 13.06 -5.14
CA PHE A 891 -15.00 11.89 -4.72
C PHE A 891 -14.72 10.66 -5.59
N ILE A 892 -14.79 9.46 -4.99
CA ILE A 892 -14.62 8.20 -5.72
C ILE A 892 -15.93 7.87 -6.47
N PRO A 893 -15.93 7.84 -7.82
CA PRO A 893 -17.15 7.57 -8.58
C PRO A 893 -17.65 6.15 -8.32
N GLY A 894 -18.97 6.01 -8.17
CA GLY A 894 -19.59 4.72 -7.85
C GLY A 894 -19.62 4.36 -6.36
N LEU A 895 -19.32 5.27 -5.43
CA LEU A 895 -19.45 5.04 -3.98
C LEU A 895 -20.32 6.07 -3.25
N GLY A 896 -21.40 5.61 -2.61
CA GLY A 896 -22.35 6.46 -1.90
C GLY A 896 -23.00 7.51 -2.81
N LYS A 897 -23.16 8.74 -2.32
CA LYS A 897 -23.68 9.89 -3.11
C LYS A 897 -22.86 10.22 -4.38
N ALA A 898 -21.67 9.64 -4.56
CA ALA A 898 -20.88 9.77 -5.79
C ALA A 898 -21.32 8.84 -6.93
N ILE A 899 -22.24 7.89 -6.69
CA ILE A 899 -22.87 7.07 -7.75
C ILE A 899 -23.70 7.99 -8.65
N ASP A 900 -24.79 8.54 -8.11
CA ASP A 900 -25.74 9.38 -8.84
C ASP A 900 -25.53 10.86 -8.55
N ARG A 901 -24.28 11.34 -8.56
CA ARG A 901 -23.95 12.70 -8.09
C ARG A 901 -24.71 13.80 -8.87
N LYS A 902 -25.07 13.54 -10.13
CA LYS A 902 -25.93 14.40 -10.97
C LYS A 902 -27.30 14.70 -10.36
N ASP A 903 -27.88 13.77 -9.58
CA ASP A 903 -29.21 13.92 -8.97
C ASP A 903 -29.11 14.34 -7.49
N ASN A 904 -27.90 14.63 -7.01
CA ASN A 904 -27.62 15.00 -5.62
C ASN A 904 -26.91 16.36 -5.51
N VAL A 905 -26.57 17.00 -6.64
CA VAL A 905 -25.75 18.20 -6.69
C VAL A 905 -26.30 19.19 -7.73
N ILE A 906 -26.47 20.44 -7.31
CA ILE A 906 -26.80 21.60 -8.15
C ILE A 906 -25.66 22.64 -8.19
N GLU A 907 -24.58 22.40 -7.45
CA GLU A 907 -23.36 23.20 -7.45
C GLU A 907 -22.21 22.28 -7.04
N ALA A 908 -21.30 21.95 -7.97
CA ALA A 908 -20.30 20.91 -7.78
C ALA A 908 -19.12 21.36 -6.91
N TRP A 909 -18.76 22.64 -7.00
CA TRP A 909 -17.67 23.28 -6.28
C TRP A 909 -17.99 24.75 -6.00
N GLU A 910 -17.70 25.19 -4.78
CA GLU A 910 -17.50 26.61 -4.46
C GLU A 910 -16.00 26.87 -4.37
N LEU A 911 -15.48 27.81 -5.17
CA LEU A 911 -14.12 28.33 -5.05
C LEU A 911 -14.18 29.72 -4.42
N ASN A 912 -13.77 29.79 -3.16
CA ASN A 912 -14.03 30.93 -2.30
C ASN A 912 -12.91 31.99 -2.37
N THR A 913 -13.22 33.25 -2.08
CA THR A 913 -12.26 34.37 -2.03
C THR A 913 -11.15 34.18 -0.98
N SER A 914 -11.33 33.27 -0.02
CA SER A 914 -10.29 32.81 0.92
C SER A 914 -9.32 31.75 0.35
N LYS A 915 -9.37 31.47 -0.97
CA LYS A 915 -8.69 30.34 -1.65
C LYS A 915 -9.12 28.94 -1.16
N LYS A 916 -10.20 28.84 -0.38
CA LYS A 916 -10.81 27.55 -0.02
C LYS A 916 -11.52 26.92 -1.22
N MET A 917 -11.41 25.60 -1.30
CA MET A 917 -12.07 24.73 -2.27
C MET A 917 -13.10 23.88 -1.51
N TYR A 918 -14.38 24.08 -1.79
CA TYR A 918 -15.47 23.27 -1.24
C TYR A 918 -16.11 22.42 -2.34
N PRO A 919 -15.61 21.20 -2.63
CA PRO A 919 -16.37 20.24 -3.40
C PRO A 919 -17.64 19.88 -2.64
N ARG A 920 -18.78 19.82 -3.33
CA ARG A 920 -20.05 19.42 -2.71
C ARG A 920 -20.44 18.02 -3.18
N GLY A 921 -20.61 17.10 -2.24
CA GLY A 921 -21.03 15.71 -2.51
C GLY A 921 -22.54 15.55 -2.53
N ASP A 922 -23.24 16.41 -1.80
CA ASP A 922 -24.69 16.52 -1.69
C ASP A 922 -25.01 18.01 -1.48
N SER A 923 -25.70 18.63 -2.43
CA SER A 923 -25.98 20.08 -2.41
C SER A 923 -27.45 20.42 -2.69
N ILE A 924 -28.34 19.43 -2.62
CA ILE A 924 -29.78 19.64 -2.80
C ILE A 924 -30.41 19.88 -1.43
N GLY A 925 -30.76 21.14 -1.20
CA GLY A 925 -31.47 21.57 0.01
C GLY A 925 -32.83 20.90 0.14
N ARG A 926 -33.09 20.35 1.33
CA ARG A 926 -34.28 19.55 1.64
C ARG A 926 -34.49 19.47 3.14
N VAL A 927 -35.71 19.18 3.57
CA VAL A 927 -35.96 18.77 4.95
C VAL A 927 -35.55 17.30 5.09
N MET A 928 -34.56 17.02 5.94
CA MET A 928 -34.22 15.65 6.32
C MET A 928 -35.01 15.23 7.56
N ASN A 929 -35.60 14.05 7.53
CA ASN A 929 -36.28 13.46 8.69
C ASN A 929 -35.25 12.79 9.65
N PRO A 930 -35.64 12.44 10.90
CA PRO A 930 -34.78 11.67 11.79
C PRO A 930 -34.32 10.35 11.16
N TYR A 931 -33.06 9.99 11.39
CA TYR A 931 -32.36 8.79 10.89
C TYR A 931 -32.15 8.69 9.36
N GLU A 932 -32.55 9.69 8.58
CA GLU A 932 -32.06 9.85 7.22
C GLU A 932 -30.55 10.16 7.24
N SER A 933 -29.81 9.61 6.28
CA SER A 933 -28.36 9.77 6.18
C SER A 933 -27.93 10.25 4.80
N SER A 934 -26.75 10.86 4.73
CA SER A 934 -26.04 11.11 3.49
C SER A 934 -24.58 10.71 3.65
N SER A 935 -24.04 9.97 2.69
CA SER A 935 -22.73 9.32 2.82
C SER A 935 -21.98 9.31 1.49
N ILE A 936 -20.67 9.50 1.52
CA ILE A 936 -19.81 9.50 0.32
C ILE A 936 -18.41 8.99 0.69
N VAL A 937 -17.63 8.60 -0.32
CA VAL A 937 -16.19 8.41 -0.17
C VAL A 937 -15.46 9.54 -0.90
N ALA A 938 -14.97 10.51 -0.13
CA ALA A 938 -14.12 11.59 -0.61
C ALA A 938 -12.64 11.18 -0.59
N TYR A 939 -11.75 11.98 -1.17
CA TYR A 939 -10.30 11.75 -1.09
C TYR A 939 -9.48 13.04 -1.13
N ARG A 940 -8.21 12.91 -0.71
CA ARG A 940 -7.12 13.87 -0.83
C ARG A 940 -5.85 13.11 -1.19
N SER A 941 -5.24 13.40 -2.33
CA SER A 941 -4.03 12.73 -2.80
C SER A 941 -2.95 13.74 -3.11
N PHE A 942 -1.72 13.46 -2.68
CA PHE A 942 -0.57 14.36 -2.78
C PHE A 942 0.59 13.66 -3.48
N THR A 943 0.74 13.90 -4.79
CA THR A 943 1.75 13.25 -5.63
C THR A 943 2.87 14.21 -6.03
N ASN A 944 4.02 13.64 -6.38
CA ASN A 944 5.16 14.39 -6.90
C ASN A 944 4.90 14.77 -8.36
N PRO A 945 4.92 16.05 -8.76
CA PRO A 945 4.71 16.46 -10.15
C PRO A 945 5.71 15.80 -11.10
N ALA A 946 6.95 15.59 -10.66
CA ALA A 946 8.01 14.94 -11.44
C ALA A 946 7.81 13.42 -11.65
N ASP A 947 6.82 12.78 -11.02
CA ASP A 947 6.40 11.40 -11.34
C ASP A 947 5.52 11.36 -12.63
N ASN A 948 5.25 12.51 -13.28
CA ASN A 948 4.47 12.63 -14.52
C ASN A 948 5.36 12.92 -15.74
N PRO A 949 5.22 12.19 -16.85
CA PRO A 949 5.90 12.50 -18.11
C PRO A 949 5.28 13.72 -18.78
N ALA A 950 6.06 14.39 -19.64
CA ALA A 950 5.60 15.54 -20.42
C ALA A 950 4.31 15.21 -21.22
N GLY A 951 3.28 16.04 -21.04
CA GLY A 951 1.94 15.83 -21.63
C GLY A 951 0.90 15.28 -20.64
N ARG A 952 1.32 14.53 -19.61
CA ARG A 952 0.45 14.16 -18.48
C ARG A 952 0.48 15.27 -17.43
N THR A 953 -0.69 15.75 -17.03
CA THR A 953 -0.88 16.82 -16.03
C THR A 953 -0.93 16.24 -14.62
N SER A 954 -1.57 15.10 -14.45
CA SER A 954 -1.67 14.40 -13.17
C SER A 954 -1.84 12.90 -13.34
N PHE A 955 -1.29 12.15 -12.38
CA PHE A 955 -1.58 10.75 -12.13
C PHE A 955 -1.68 10.54 -10.62
N TYR A 956 -2.70 9.80 -10.21
CA TYR A 956 -2.82 9.19 -8.88
C TYR A 956 -3.79 8.01 -8.96
N TYR A 957 -3.76 7.18 -7.93
CA TYR A 957 -4.69 6.08 -7.74
C TYR A 957 -5.27 6.13 -6.32
N LEU A 958 -6.45 5.55 -6.12
CA LEU A 958 -7.14 5.45 -4.84
C LEU A 958 -7.51 3.98 -4.60
N ASN A 959 -7.08 3.42 -3.48
CA ASN A 959 -7.43 2.06 -3.06
C ASN A 959 -8.68 2.08 -2.16
N GLN A 960 -9.72 1.31 -2.49
CA GLN A 960 -10.88 1.10 -1.62
C GLN A 960 -11.27 -0.38 -1.60
N GLY A 961 -10.99 -1.05 -0.48
CA GLY A 961 -11.16 -2.49 -0.35
C GLY A 961 -10.26 -3.23 -1.33
N SER A 962 -10.84 -4.10 -2.16
CA SER A 962 -10.13 -4.78 -3.25
C SER A 962 -10.05 -3.95 -4.54
N ILE A 963 -10.75 -2.82 -4.66
CA ILE A 963 -10.85 -2.05 -5.92
C ILE A 963 -9.82 -0.92 -5.94
N VAL A 964 -9.20 -0.68 -7.09
CA VAL A 964 -8.30 0.46 -7.33
C VAL A 964 -8.90 1.38 -8.38
N TYR A 965 -9.01 2.68 -8.09
CA TYR A 965 -9.39 3.70 -9.07
C TYR A 965 -8.15 4.46 -9.52
N LEU A 966 -7.91 4.62 -10.81
CA LEU A 966 -6.81 5.43 -11.37
C LEU A 966 -7.40 6.68 -12.01
N TYR A 967 -6.79 7.84 -11.74
CA TYR A 967 -7.15 9.13 -12.32
C TYR A 967 -5.98 9.65 -13.13
N LEU A 968 -6.23 9.95 -14.40
CA LEU A 968 -5.24 10.41 -15.36
C LEU A 968 -5.79 11.63 -16.08
N ASP A 969 -5.08 12.75 -15.99
CA ASP A 969 -5.48 14.02 -16.59
C ASP A 969 -4.31 14.56 -17.44
N TYR A 970 -4.61 15.09 -18.63
CA TYR A 970 -3.64 15.37 -19.70
C TYR A 970 -3.82 16.77 -20.31
N HIS A 971 -2.72 17.40 -20.72
CA HIS A 971 -2.68 18.64 -21.52
C HIS A 971 -1.74 18.53 -22.73
N GLY A 972 -1.25 17.33 -23.04
CA GLY A 972 -0.44 17.06 -24.23
C GLY A 972 -0.64 15.66 -24.78
N SER A 973 -0.26 15.51 -26.05
CA SER A 973 -0.38 14.26 -26.80
C SER A 973 0.77 13.33 -26.45
N ILE A 974 0.46 12.10 -26.06
CA ILE A 974 1.42 11.12 -25.55
C ILE A 974 0.86 9.69 -25.66
N ILE A 975 1.69 8.76 -26.13
CA ILE A 975 1.51 7.32 -25.89
C ILE A 975 2.11 7.04 -24.51
N ASP A 976 1.24 6.97 -23.51
CA ASP A 976 1.57 6.93 -22.10
C ASP A 976 1.57 5.49 -21.58
N LYS A 977 2.51 5.18 -20.67
CA LYS A 977 2.70 3.84 -20.10
C LYS A 977 2.77 3.93 -18.58
N ILE A 978 1.64 3.64 -17.93
CA ILE A 978 1.56 3.52 -16.48
C ILE A 978 2.19 2.19 -16.10
N SER A 979 3.31 2.22 -15.38
CA SER A 979 3.88 0.99 -14.80
C SER A 979 2.87 0.39 -13.82
N ALA A 980 2.45 -0.84 -14.06
CA ALA A 980 1.51 -1.51 -13.18
C ALA A 980 2.23 -1.95 -11.90
N ARG A 981 1.53 -1.88 -10.76
CA ARG A 981 2.01 -2.54 -9.54
C ARG A 981 1.74 -4.03 -9.62
N THR A 982 2.53 -4.84 -8.92
CA THR A 982 2.39 -6.31 -8.90
C THR A 982 0.98 -6.75 -8.48
N GLU A 983 0.37 -6.06 -7.51
CA GLU A 983 -1.00 -6.33 -7.06
C GLU A 983 -2.10 -5.81 -8.00
N TRP A 984 -1.75 -5.15 -9.11
CA TRP A 984 -2.66 -4.74 -10.17
C TRP A 984 -2.67 -5.71 -11.37
N ILE A 985 -1.59 -6.46 -11.60
CA ILE A 985 -1.44 -7.33 -12.77
C ILE A 985 -2.54 -8.40 -12.81
N GLY A 986 -3.11 -8.63 -14.00
CA GLY A 986 -4.19 -9.60 -14.25
C GLY A 986 -5.60 -9.10 -13.93
N ARG A 987 -5.76 -7.91 -13.34
CA ARG A 987 -7.08 -7.31 -13.10
C ARG A 987 -7.76 -6.88 -14.39
N LYS A 988 -9.09 -6.90 -14.39
CA LYS A 988 -9.90 -6.28 -15.44
C LYS A 988 -9.80 -4.75 -15.32
N ILE A 989 -9.73 -4.07 -16.46
CA ILE A 989 -9.83 -2.62 -16.53
C ILE A 989 -11.26 -2.24 -16.95
N GLU A 990 -11.90 -1.36 -16.17
CA GLU A 990 -13.19 -0.77 -16.49
C GLU A 990 -13.04 0.75 -16.63
N ILE A 991 -13.47 1.31 -17.75
CA ILE A 991 -13.51 2.77 -17.94
C ILE A 991 -14.71 3.32 -17.15
N VAL A 992 -14.47 4.24 -16.22
CA VAL A 992 -15.52 4.90 -15.44
C VAL A 992 -15.94 6.21 -16.11
N GLU A 993 -14.97 7.00 -16.56
CA GLU A 993 -15.19 8.17 -17.43
C GLU A 993 -13.96 8.42 -18.30
N LYS A 994 -14.14 9.08 -19.45
CA LYS A 994 -13.05 9.56 -20.30
C LYS A 994 -13.49 10.73 -21.17
N SER A 995 -12.53 11.57 -21.59
CA SER A 995 -12.73 12.47 -22.73
C SER A 995 -12.69 11.71 -24.06
N ASN A 996 -13.24 12.28 -25.13
CA ASN A 996 -13.30 11.62 -26.44
C ASN A 996 -11.92 11.32 -27.05
N ASN A 997 -10.93 12.17 -26.75
CA ASN A 997 -9.56 12.16 -27.27
C ASN A 997 -8.54 11.39 -26.41
N VAL A 998 -8.97 10.64 -25.39
CA VAL A 998 -8.12 9.72 -24.63
C VAL A 998 -8.62 8.28 -24.82
N HIS A 999 -7.72 7.36 -25.14
CA HIS A 999 -8.04 5.98 -25.49
C HIS A 999 -7.16 5.02 -24.69
N ILE A 1000 -7.75 3.98 -24.10
CA ILE A 1000 -6.98 2.86 -23.53
C ILE A 1000 -6.71 1.83 -24.62
N LEU A 1001 -5.57 1.11 -24.52
CA LEU A 1001 -5.12 0.15 -25.53
C LEU A 1001 -5.21 -1.32 -25.05
N SER A 1002 -5.79 -1.57 -23.87
CA SER A 1002 -5.83 -2.88 -23.21
C SER A 1002 -6.99 -2.97 -22.19
N ASP A 1003 -7.70 -4.10 -22.15
CA ASP A 1003 -8.82 -4.33 -21.21
C ASP A 1003 -8.41 -5.07 -19.92
N ILE A 1004 -7.15 -5.52 -19.83
CA ILE A 1004 -6.57 -6.23 -18.69
C ILE A 1004 -5.21 -5.60 -18.35
N VAL A 1005 -4.91 -5.48 -17.06
CA VAL A 1005 -3.62 -4.93 -16.59
C VAL A 1005 -2.48 -5.92 -16.84
N ALA A 1006 -1.58 -5.58 -17.76
CA ALA A 1006 -0.29 -6.24 -17.94
C ALA A 1006 0.78 -5.59 -17.05
N ASN A 1007 2.07 -5.75 -17.37
CA ASN A 1007 3.18 -5.03 -16.69
C ASN A 1007 3.05 -3.49 -16.79
N SER A 1008 2.27 -2.99 -17.74
CA SER A 1008 1.85 -1.60 -17.85
C SER A 1008 0.42 -1.48 -18.37
N ILE A 1009 -0.24 -0.37 -18.04
CA ILE A 1009 -1.48 0.08 -18.69
C ILE A 1009 -1.07 1.10 -19.75
N GLU A 1010 -1.43 0.86 -21.01
CA GLU A 1010 -1.08 1.72 -22.14
C GLU A 1010 -2.26 2.59 -22.59
N ILE A 1011 -2.01 3.89 -22.70
CA ILE A 1011 -3.02 4.93 -22.95
C ILE A 1011 -2.51 5.82 -24.08
N ASN A 1012 -3.34 6.04 -25.11
CA ASN A 1012 -3.08 7.04 -26.14
C ASN A 1012 -3.87 8.32 -25.83
N SER A 1013 -3.18 9.36 -25.39
CA SER A 1013 -3.72 10.71 -25.22
C SER A 1013 -3.50 11.52 -26.50
N LEU A 1014 -4.57 12.06 -27.06
CA LEU A 1014 -4.55 13.08 -28.11
C LEU A 1014 -4.90 14.47 -27.53
N ALA A 1015 -4.57 14.71 -26.27
CA ALA A 1015 -4.78 15.98 -25.58
C ALA A 1015 -3.86 17.11 -26.11
N THR A 1016 -4.27 18.35 -25.86
CA THR A 1016 -3.48 19.56 -26.07
C THR A 1016 -3.78 20.57 -24.97
N GLU A 1017 -3.02 21.67 -24.88
CA GLU A 1017 -3.29 22.76 -23.92
C GLU A 1017 -4.68 23.42 -24.11
N VAL A 1018 -5.35 23.17 -25.25
CA VAL A 1018 -6.66 23.74 -25.60
C VAL A 1018 -7.79 22.72 -25.49
N LEU A 1019 -7.53 21.45 -25.85
CA LEU A 1019 -8.54 20.37 -25.81
C LEU A 1019 -8.54 19.58 -24.49
N TYR A 1020 -7.44 19.66 -23.73
CA TYR A 1020 -7.11 18.83 -22.56
C TYR A 1020 -7.45 17.34 -22.76
N GLY A 1021 -7.52 16.56 -21.70
CA GLY A 1021 -8.01 15.18 -21.74
C GLY A 1021 -8.05 14.55 -20.35
N TYR A 1022 -8.94 13.58 -20.16
CA TYR A 1022 -9.04 12.86 -18.89
C TYR A 1022 -9.49 11.41 -19.06
N LEU A 1023 -9.15 10.57 -18.09
CA LEU A 1023 -9.51 9.17 -18.00
C LEU A 1023 -9.56 8.75 -16.53
N VAL A 1024 -10.67 8.15 -16.10
CA VAL A 1024 -10.76 7.45 -14.82
C VAL A 1024 -11.02 5.97 -15.08
N LEU A 1025 -10.16 5.13 -14.53
CA LEU A 1025 -10.24 3.67 -14.62
C LEU A 1025 -10.57 3.08 -13.26
N LYS A 1026 -11.25 1.93 -13.27
CA LYS A 1026 -11.49 1.07 -12.11
C LYS A 1026 -10.85 -0.29 -12.41
N LEU A 1027 -10.06 -0.80 -11.48
CA LEU A 1027 -9.41 -2.11 -11.56
C LEU A 1027 -10.07 -3.06 -10.55
N SER A 1028 -10.57 -4.19 -11.06
CA SER A 1028 -11.24 -5.25 -10.30
C SER A 1028 -10.60 -6.60 -10.58
#